data_AF-A0A6B0XVF7-F1
#
_entry.id   AF-A0A6B0XVF7-F1
#
_cell.length_a   1.000
_cell.length_b   1.000
_cell.length_c   1.000
_cell.angle_alpha   90.00
_cell.angle_beta   90.00
_cell.angle_gamma   90.00
#
_symmetry.space_group_name_H-M   'P 1'
#
loop_
_entity.id
_entity.type
_entity.pdbx_description
1 polymer ?
#
loop_
_entity_poly.entity_id
_entity_poly.type
_entity_poly.pdbx_seq_one_letter_code
_entity_poly.pdbx_strand_id
1 'polypeptide(L)'
;MILPQLAGADPGGIGEIVIRFRRNDPPAEWPQQAIHTPVRWLHEIFPIDEVFARELGVELERIRFEQTTEGPTYEVTVTDAGGAELLSDEFEPHRVLRPYFDRFRDYEHVRVTTGWIHAAAGDRTLVDERIVTDPEAFWDHYQGVVLPAVYDYVMDRHDGIPEGGNADAPYFGELTVELEMSEPNYRLEIDNEIHAPMDALHEEIYFGTIEFFDLIGRNSRGQGLTFPGRILPVMRPRADGRAAELRVSFTGFATSRPAVVVAFEDAAGAADTMRLDIPKTGLERPSARLAIVRAGEPEIAHLGLRVRVDTDADMRDSLLNYASPRQVDRSMVSAEQVEATVREIEALRAGGLYRSSLAWAGLGSLEVWAEWTHEQDPESRRAARLAANGTPPALPDWRHLLPDGWSYGGERLVQWETPMPPPEGHGILAMMAEAFEEVTMYKAGESYLGRDIWAADLMPPIAASHWSRIKATTFKPTVIYSARQHANEVSSTSHVLRHAELLLTDPAQRGKLSDVNVIIHPFTNPDGAQLAYDLYRITPDFILHAGYLASLGIDVMTGSRDDHPIYPEAPVRNRLWGRWLPDIFLNPHGYPSHQVVQLFSEYSGLVRRGRVTERNWGFNKGWFMPGFGYVDSPEYPRHRDAAFEIRDYITRGINSNPDVFEMNQRNYARYRRYGADYDPDVFRLPMTDSVLIEMPLRGSSGESRFGFDSRITIWSGTTEAPDETAYGPWMELVAKAGLSWNQALLDYLYEGEHEVKRSGSFFFGGVSLRMNRPRPPEDDEE
;
A
#
# COMPACT_ATOMS: atom_id res chain seq x y z
N MET A 1 -14.53 31.44 -19.78
CA MET A 1 -14.90 32.56 -20.68
C MET A 1 -15.18 32.08 -22.10
N ILE A 2 -14.41 31.12 -22.64
CA ILE A 2 -14.56 30.58 -24.01
C ILE A 2 -15.90 29.86 -24.28
N LEU A 3 -16.21 28.75 -23.60
CA LEU A 3 -17.37 27.89 -23.94
C LEU A 3 -18.70 28.65 -24.15
N PRO A 4 -19.13 29.59 -23.27
CA PRO A 4 -20.38 30.33 -23.48
C PRO A 4 -20.40 31.24 -24.71
N GLN A 5 -19.24 31.66 -25.22
CA GLN A 5 -19.13 32.48 -26.44
C GLN A 5 -19.17 31.64 -27.72
N LEU A 6 -18.75 30.38 -27.65
CA LEU A 6 -18.82 29.41 -28.75
C LEU A 6 -20.09 28.55 -28.70
N ALA A 7 -20.88 28.63 -27.62
CA ALA A 7 -22.09 27.84 -27.43
C ALA A 7 -23.12 28.09 -28.55
N GLY A 8 -23.40 27.07 -29.35
CA GLY A 8 -24.31 27.15 -30.50
C GLY A 8 -23.66 27.63 -31.80
N ALA A 9 -22.33 27.77 -31.85
CA ALA A 9 -21.61 27.82 -33.12
C ALA A 9 -21.77 26.50 -33.90
N ASP A 10 -21.68 26.55 -35.23
CA ASP A 10 -21.63 25.35 -36.07
C ASP A 10 -20.28 24.64 -35.85
N PRO A 11 -20.23 23.37 -35.41
CA PRO A 11 -18.96 22.64 -35.24
C PRO A 11 -18.19 22.47 -36.56
N GLY A 12 -18.89 22.49 -37.70
CA GLY A 12 -18.27 22.53 -39.02
C GLY A 12 -17.62 23.88 -39.35
N GLY A 13 -17.98 24.95 -38.64
CA GLY A 13 -17.44 26.29 -38.77
C GLY A 13 -16.17 26.54 -37.94
N ILE A 14 -15.91 25.77 -36.89
CA ILE A 14 -14.72 25.91 -36.03
C ILE A 14 -13.53 25.16 -36.66
N GLY A 15 -12.43 25.89 -36.92
CA GLY A 15 -11.20 25.39 -37.54
C GLY A 15 -10.28 24.71 -36.52
N GLU A 16 -9.47 25.50 -35.81
CA GLU A 16 -8.59 25.03 -34.74
C GLU A 16 -8.82 25.85 -33.45
N ILE A 17 -8.60 25.21 -32.30
CA ILE A 17 -8.54 25.83 -30.97
C ILE A 17 -7.12 25.63 -30.44
N VAL A 18 -6.38 26.72 -30.29
CA VAL A 18 -5.02 26.69 -29.74
C VAL A 18 -5.05 27.27 -28.33
N ILE A 19 -4.67 26.46 -27.35
CA ILE A 19 -4.57 26.84 -25.94
C ILE A 19 -3.09 26.99 -25.61
N ARG A 20 -2.63 28.24 -25.56
CA ARG A 20 -1.29 28.58 -25.06
C ARG A 20 -1.31 28.57 -23.54
N PHE A 21 -0.31 27.93 -22.93
CA PHE A 21 -0.10 27.94 -21.49
C PHE A 21 1.34 28.35 -21.16
N ARG A 22 1.50 29.22 -20.17
CA ARG A 22 2.83 29.65 -19.71
C ARG A 22 3.52 28.52 -18.96
N ARG A 23 4.82 28.37 -19.16
CA ARG A 23 5.70 27.54 -18.34
C ARG A 23 5.67 28.00 -16.89
N ASN A 24 5.54 27.06 -15.96
CA ASN A 24 5.55 27.33 -14.52
C ASN A 24 6.96 27.21 -13.94
N ASP A 25 7.76 28.25 -14.10
CA ASP A 25 9.07 28.36 -13.44
C ASP A 25 8.92 28.78 -11.96
N PRO A 26 9.94 28.53 -11.10
CA PRO A 26 9.94 28.98 -9.70
C PRO A 26 9.71 30.49 -9.54
N PRO A 27 9.04 30.94 -8.47
CA PRO A 27 8.83 32.37 -8.19
C PRO A 27 10.16 33.08 -7.91
N ALA A 28 10.29 34.35 -8.32
CA ALA A 28 11.52 35.13 -8.15
C ALA A 28 11.87 35.38 -6.67
N GLU A 29 10.86 35.36 -5.81
CA GLU A 29 10.95 35.49 -4.35
C GLU A 29 11.43 34.20 -3.66
N TRP A 30 11.31 33.05 -4.32
CA TRP A 30 11.73 31.74 -3.80
C TRP A 30 12.28 30.85 -4.94
N PRO A 31 13.42 31.22 -5.54
CA PRO A 31 13.97 30.53 -6.72
C PRO A 31 14.46 29.10 -6.43
N GLN A 32 14.60 28.71 -5.16
CA GLN A 32 14.98 27.38 -4.71
C GLN A 32 13.81 26.38 -4.61
N GLN A 33 12.62 26.73 -5.10
CA GLN A 33 11.42 25.88 -5.05
C GLN A 33 11.70 24.47 -5.61
N ALA A 34 11.53 23.44 -4.77
CA ALA A 34 11.61 22.04 -5.17
C ALA A 34 10.23 21.49 -5.56
N ILE A 35 9.18 21.91 -4.84
CA ILE A 35 7.77 21.60 -5.11
C ILE A 35 7.25 22.49 -6.26
N HIS A 36 7.67 22.21 -7.50
CA HIS A 36 7.19 22.90 -8.71
C HIS A 36 7.21 22.01 -9.96
N THR A 37 6.14 21.96 -10.75
CA THR A 37 6.15 21.30 -12.07
C THR A 37 6.09 22.33 -13.21
N PRO A 38 6.94 22.26 -14.27
CA PRO A 38 6.95 23.23 -15.37
C PRO A 38 5.64 23.30 -16.17
N VAL A 39 4.86 22.23 -16.12
CA VAL A 39 3.59 22.03 -16.82
C VAL A 39 2.36 22.25 -15.91
N ARG A 40 2.55 22.82 -14.71
CA ARG A 40 1.46 23.06 -13.73
C ARG A 40 0.20 23.64 -14.36
N TRP A 41 0.33 24.70 -15.15
CA TRP A 41 -0.82 25.40 -15.70
C TRP A 41 -1.59 24.55 -16.73
N LEU A 42 -0.90 23.63 -17.43
CA LEU A 42 -1.55 22.61 -18.26
C LEU A 42 -2.27 21.55 -17.42
N HIS A 43 -1.72 21.20 -16.24
CA HIS A 43 -2.36 20.29 -15.28
C HIS A 43 -3.58 20.92 -14.60
N GLU A 44 -3.55 22.20 -14.27
CA GLU A 44 -4.66 22.91 -13.62
C GLU A 44 -5.92 23.01 -14.52
N ILE A 45 -5.78 22.79 -15.84
CA ILE A 45 -6.87 22.70 -16.82
C ILE A 45 -7.08 21.28 -17.37
N PHE A 46 -6.64 20.23 -16.68
CA PHE A 46 -6.83 18.85 -17.13
C PHE A 46 -8.28 18.37 -16.98
N PRO A 47 -8.90 17.66 -17.95
CA PRO A 47 -8.56 17.49 -19.37
C PRO A 47 -9.47 18.36 -20.28
N ILE A 48 -9.25 19.68 -20.28
CA ILE A 48 -10.11 20.66 -20.96
C ILE A 48 -10.25 20.46 -22.48
N ASP A 49 -9.29 19.82 -23.14
CA ASP A 49 -9.39 19.53 -24.57
C ASP A 49 -10.50 18.52 -24.89
N GLU A 50 -10.60 17.44 -24.12
CA GLU A 50 -11.66 16.44 -24.23
C GLU A 50 -13.02 17.02 -23.81
N VAL A 51 -13.04 17.95 -22.84
CA VAL A 51 -14.25 18.72 -22.49
C VAL A 51 -14.68 19.61 -23.67
N PHE A 52 -13.77 20.39 -24.25
CA PHE A 52 -14.08 21.27 -25.40
C PHE A 52 -14.50 20.47 -26.63
N ALA A 53 -13.85 19.34 -26.93
CA ALA A 53 -14.22 18.45 -28.03
C ALA A 53 -15.67 17.98 -27.90
N ARG A 54 -16.08 17.53 -26.70
CA ARG A 54 -17.45 17.12 -26.42
C ARG A 54 -18.45 18.28 -26.50
N GLU A 55 -18.22 19.35 -25.72
CA GLU A 55 -19.19 20.45 -25.57
C GLU A 55 -19.38 21.27 -26.86
N LEU A 56 -18.35 21.34 -27.72
CA LEU A 56 -18.40 22.06 -29.00
C LEU A 56 -18.65 21.13 -30.20
N GLY A 57 -18.66 19.80 -30.01
CA GLY A 57 -18.83 18.82 -31.08
C GLY A 57 -17.73 18.83 -32.13
N VAL A 58 -16.50 19.18 -31.74
CA VAL A 58 -15.32 19.26 -32.63
C VAL A 58 -14.38 18.07 -32.43
N GLU A 59 -13.73 17.64 -33.52
CA GLU A 59 -12.70 16.58 -33.46
C GLU A 59 -11.53 17.02 -32.55
N LEU A 60 -11.05 16.12 -31.69
CA LEU A 60 -10.04 16.41 -30.67
C LEU A 60 -8.72 16.92 -31.28
N GLU A 61 -8.36 16.46 -32.49
CA GLU A 61 -7.15 16.84 -33.23
C GLU A 61 -7.14 18.32 -33.69
N ARG A 62 -8.29 19.00 -33.60
CA ARG A 62 -8.41 20.46 -33.82
C ARG A 62 -8.02 21.27 -32.58
N ILE A 63 -7.88 20.64 -31.42
CA ILE A 63 -7.52 21.28 -30.16
C ILE A 63 -6.05 20.96 -29.87
N ARG A 64 -5.23 22.00 -29.66
CA ARG A 64 -3.80 21.84 -29.40
C ARG A 64 -3.31 22.74 -28.28
N PHE A 65 -2.30 22.25 -27.57
CA PHE A 65 -1.60 23.01 -26.54
C PHE A 65 -0.27 23.57 -27.08
N GLU A 66 0.07 24.79 -26.68
CA GLU A 66 1.35 25.43 -27.00
C GLU A 66 1.98 25.97 -25.71
N GLN A 67 3.22 25.60 -25.41
CA GLN A 67 3.91 26.10 -24.21
C GLN A 67 4.62 27.42 -24.53
N THR A 68 4.37 28.46 -23.72
CA THR A 68 5.04 29.77 -23.81
C THR A 68 5.94 30.02 -22.60
N THR A 69 6.90 30.94 -22.72
CA THR A 69 7.75 31.39 -21.59
C THR A 69 7.44 32.81 -21.11
N GLU A 70 6.63 33.55 -21.87
CA GLU A 70 6.26 34.95 -21.65
C GLU A 70 4.76 35.13 -21.96
N GLY A 71 4.18 36.26 -21.57
CA GLY A 71 2.75 36.55 -21.76
C GLY A 71 1.85 36.12 -20.59
N PRO A 72 0.52 36.06 -20.80
CA PRO A 72 -0.44 35.62 -19.79
C PRO A 72 -0.23 34.13 -19.44
N THR A 73 -0.82 33.67 -18.34
CA THR A 73 -0.77 32.24 -17.98
C THR A 73 -1.50 31.37 -18.99
N TYR A 74 -2.62 31.86 -19.53
CA TYR A 74 -3.36 31.24 -20.61
C TYR A 74 -3.72 32.26 -21.68
N GLU A 75 -3.64 31.85 -22.93
CA GLU A 75 -4.16 32.57 -24.11
C GLU A 75 -4.86 31.52 -24.98
N VAL A 76 -6.08 31.78 -25.43
CA VAL A 76 -6.85 30.85 -26.26
C VAL A 76 -7.24 31.53 -27.57
N THR A 77 -6.72 31.01 -28.68
CA THR A 77 -7.10 31.42 -30.03
C THR A 77 -8.03 30.39 -30.66
N VAL A 78 -9.16 30.84 -31.22
CA VAL A 78 -10.12 30.00 -31.95
C VAL A 78 -10.23 30.53 -33.37
N THR A 79 -10.07 29.65 -34.36
CA THR A 79 -10.20 30.00 -35.78
C THR A 79 -11.45 29.40 -36.42
N ASP A 80 -11.87 29.94 -37.56
CA ASP A 80 -12.87 29.34 -38.44
C ASP A 80 -12.26 28.29 -39.37
N ALA A 81 -13.08 27.54 -40.09
CA ALA A 81 -12.64 26.55 -41.06
C ALA A 81 -11.81 27.12 -42.24
N GLY A 82 -11.75 28.45 -42.40
CA GLY A 82 -10.88 29.15 -43.35
C GLY A 82 -9.56 29.66 -42.73
N GLY A 83 -9.37 29.50 -41.42
CA GLY A 83 -8.20 29.97 -40.66
C GLY A 83 -8.29 31.43 -40.18
N ALA A 84 -9.46 32.08 -40.27
CA ALA A 84 -9.66 33.41 -39.71
C ALA A 84 -9.98 33.34 -38.21
N GLU A 85 -9.50 34.31 -37.42
CA GLU A 85 -9.78 34.36 -35.97
C GLU A 85 -11.26 34.64 -35.69
N LEU A 86 -11.88 33.76 -34.89
CA LEU A 86 -13.25 33.91 -34.36
C LEU A 86 -13.26 34.51 -32.96
N LEU A 87 -12.29 34.10 -32.12
CA LEU A 87 -12.18 34.51 -30.73
C LEU A 87 -10.71 34.43 -30.31
N SER A 88 -10.26 35.43 -29.57
CA SER A 88 -9.01 35.41 -28.81
C SER A 88 -9.30 35.96 -27.41
N ASP A 89 -8.79 35.30 -26.37
CA ASP A 89 -9.04 35.65 -24.96
C ASP A 89 -7.83 35.25 -24.11
N GLU A 90 -7.59 35.97 -23.01
CA GLU A 90 -6.44 35.78 -22.12
C GLU A 90 -6.88 35.59 -20.66
N PHE A 91 -6.13 34.80 -19.88
CA PHE A 91 -6.40 34.62 -18.45
C PHE A 91 -5.10 34.50 -17.63
N GLU A 92 -5.03 35.27 -16.54
CA GLU A 92 -3.97 35.18 -15.52
C GLU A 92 -4.65 34.87 -14.17
N PRO A 93 -4.49 33.66 -13.61
CA PRO A 93 -5.09 33.30 -12.34
C PRO A 93 -4.41 34.06 -11.19
N HIS A 94 -5.23 34.66 -10.33
CA HIS A 94 -4.78 35.28 -9.10
C HIS A 94 -4.21 34.22 -8.15
N ARG A 95 -3.08 34.54 -7.52
CA ARG A 95 -2.31 33.61 -6.69
C ARG A 95 -1.67 34.30 -5.49
N VAL A 96 -1.40 33.53 -4.44
CA VAL A 96 -0.58 33.94 -3.29
C VAL A 96 0.58 33.00 -3.08
N LEU A 97 1.76 33.55 -2.78
CA LEU A 97 2.92 32.80 -2.33
C LEU A 97 2.89 32.66 -0.80
N ARG A 98 2.96 31.43 -0.29
CA ARG A 98 2.97 31.13 1.14
C ARG A 98 3.97 30.03 1.48
N PRO A 99 4.41 29.89 2.74
CA PRO A 99 5.09 28.68 3.19
C PRO A 99 4.20 27.44 3.03
N TYR A 100 4.80 26.28 2.75
CA TYR A 100 4.08 25.00 2.73
C TYR A 100 3.62 24.59 4.14
N PHE A 101 4.50 24.76 5.14
CA PHE A 101 4.15 24.66 6.56
C PHE A 101 4.52 25.94 7.30
N ASP A 102 3.57 26.52 8.05
CA ASP A 102 3.82 27.75 8.81
C ASP A 102 4.84 27.58 9.93
N ARG A 103 4.97 26.36 10.47
CA ARG A 103 5.98 26.01 11.48
C ARG A 103 7.39 25.87 10.90
N PHE A 104 7.51 25.53 9.62
CA PHE A 104 8.77 25.20 8.93
C PHE A 104 8.96 26.07 7.70
N ARG A 105 8.92 27.41 7.89
CA ARG A 105 8.86 28.38 6.78
C ARG A 105 10.03 28.32 5.81
N ASP A 106 11.21 27.91 6.29
CA ASP A 106 12.41 27.76 5.48
C ASP A 106 12.44 26.45 4.66
N TYR A 107 11.44 25.57 4.82
CA TYR A 107 11.37 24.29 4.10
C TYR A 107 11.02 24.48 2.63
N GLU A 108 9.88 25.12 2.37
CA GLU A 108 9.37 25.33 1.02
C GLU A 108 8.30 26.43 0.98
N HIS A 109 8.17 27.09 -0.17
CA HIS A 109 7.05 27.98 -0.49
C HIS A 109 6.28 27.51 -1.72
N VAL A 110 4.98 27.80 -1.75
CA VAL A 110 4.00 27.31 -2.74
C VAL A 110 3.10 28.46 -3.19
N ARG A 111 2.73 28.48 -4.47
CA ARG A 111 1.73 29.39 -5.05
C ARG A 111 0.36 28.73 -5.02
N VAL A 112 -0.56 29.26 -4.24
CA VAL A 112 -1.96 28.82 -4.18
C VAL A 112 -2.80 29.75 -5.05
N THR A 113 -3.69 29.23 -5.88
CA THR A 113 -4.70 30.05 -6.56
C THR A 113 -5.77 30.51 -5.58
N THR A 114 -6.22 31.76 -5.71
CA THR A 114 -7.04 32.45 -4.70
C THR A 114 -8.22 33.17 -5.34
N GLY A 115 -9.24 33.50 -4.53
CA GLY A 115 -10.40 34.25 -4.99
C GLY A 115 -10.05 35.72 -5.27
N TRP A 116 -10.78 36.31 -6.21
CA TRP A 116 -10.67 37.73 -6.54
C TRP A 116 -12.04 38.29 -6.91
N ILE A 117 -12.32 39.54 -6.52
CA ILE A 117 -13.48 40.28 -6.98
C ILE A 117 -13.05 41.56 -7.68
N HIS A 118 -13.43 41.67 -8.95
CA HIS A 118 -13.36 42.90 -9.72
C HIS A 118 -14.79 43.35 -10.05
N ALA A 119 -15.14 44.60 -9.74
CA ALA A 119 -16.37 45.21 -10.23
C ALA A 119 -16.15 46.68 -10.58
N ALA A 120 -16.77 47.13 -11.67
CA ALA A 120 -16.67 48.48 -12.19
C ALA A 120 -18.04 49.05 -12.58
N ALA A 121 -18.15 50.38 -12.65
CA ALA A 121 -19.32 51.10 -13.14
C ALA A 121 -18.86 52.12 -14.20
N GLY A 122 -18.95 51.73 -15.48
CA GLY A 122 -18.22 52.41 -16.54
C GLY A 122 -16.71 52.29 -16.29
N ASP A 123 -15.97 53.36 -16.58
CA ASP A 123 -14.50 53.40 -16.41
C ASP A 123 -14.03 53.45 -14.94
N ARG A 124 -14.95 53.40 -13.97
CA ARG A 124 -14.64 53.46 -12.54
C ARG A 124 -14.67 52.06 -11.92
N THR A 125 -13.51 51.55 -11.54
CA THR A 125 -13.38 50.43 -10.59
C THR A 125 -14.06 50.78 -9.26
N LEU A 126 -14.93 49.88 -8.79
CA LEU A 126 -15.62 49.95 -7.50
C LEU A 126 -14.93 49.10 -6.45
N VAL A 127 -14.47 47.91 -6.83
CA VAL A 127 -13.66 46.98 -6.03
C VAL A 127 -12.74 46.20 -6.98
N ASP A 128 -11.54 45.89 -6.50
CA ASP A 128 -10.54 45.06 -7.20
C ASP A 128 -9.63 44.46 -6.12
N GLU A 129 -10.10 43.40 -5.45
CA GLU A 129 -9.47 42.87 -4.24
C GLU A 129 -9.53 41.34 -4.12
N ARG A 130 -8.60 40.79 -3.33
CA ARG A 130 -8.54 39.35 -3.02
C ARG A 130 -9.68 38.94 -2.10
N ILE A 131 -10.29 37.81 -2.41
CA ILE A 131 -11.17 37.06 -1.50
C ILE A 131 -10.43 35.78 -1.10
N VAL A 132 -10.20 35.58 0.20
CA VAL A 132 -9.70 34.31 0.73
C VAL A 132 -10.78 33.25 0.54
N THR A 133 -10.45 32.13 -0.12
CA THR A 133 -11.42 31.05 -0.37
C THR A 133 -11.66 30.19 0.89
N ASP A 134 -12.75 29.41 0.90
CA ASP A 134 -13.05 28.49 2.01
C ASP A 134 -11.92 27.44 2.20
N PRO A 135 -11.32 26.85 1.14
CA PRO A 135 -10.11 26.02 1.26
C PRO A 135 -8.90 26.75 1.88
N GLU A 136 -8.65 28.02 1.50
CA GLU A 136 -7.56 28.81 2.08
C GLU A 136 -7.81 29.10 3.58
N ALA A 137 -9.04 29.47 3.95
CA ALA A 137 -9.44 29.72 5.33
C ALA A 137 -9.36 28.44 6.20
N PHE A 138 -9.74 27.29 5.65
CA PHE A 138 -9.53 25.99 6.28
C PHE A 138 -8.04 25.72 6.50
N TRP A 139 -7.20 25.89 5.47
CA TRP A 139 -5.77 25.57 5.55
C TRP A 139 -5.04 26.48 6.54
N ASP A 140 -5.39 27.77 6.60
CA ASP A 140 -4.88 28.71 7.60
C ASP A 140 -5.24 28.28 9.04
N HIS A 141 -6.45 27.73 9.25
CA HIS A 141 -6.82 27.15 10.55
C HIS A 141 -6.05 25.84 10.84
N TYR A 142 -5.88 24.98 9.84
CA TYR A 142 -5.17 23.71 9.99
C TYR A 142 -3.69 23.92 10.36
N GLN A 143 -3.01 24.83 9.64
CA GLN A 143 -1.62 25.22 9.88
C GLN A 143 -1.43 26.07 11.15
N GLY A 144 -2.39 26.96 11.46
CA GLY A 144 -2.28 27.90 12.57
C GLY A 144 -2.79 27.38 13.93
N VAL A 145 -3.62 26.34 13.95
CA VAL A 145 -4.26 25.82 15.18
C VAL A 145 -4.08 24.31 15.35
N VAL A 146 -4.39 23.51 14.31
CA VAL A 146 -4.43 22.04 14.44
C VAL A 146 -3.02 21.44 14.51
N LEU A 147 -2.18 21.69 13.50
CA LEU A 147 -0.80 21.16 13.47
C LEU A 147 0.05 21.66 14.64
N PRO A 148 -0.04 22.92 15.12
CA PRO A 148 0.63 23.36 16.34
C PRO A 148 0.16 22.62 17.59
N ALA A 149 -1.14 22.36 17.76
CA ALA A 149 -1.64 21.60 18.91
C ALA A 149 -1.15 20.13 18.89
N VAL A 150 -1.07 19.51 17.71
CA VAL A 150 -0.48 18.17 17.54
C VAL A 150 1.02 18.20 17.83
N TYR A 151 1.76 19.20 17.34
CA TYR A 151 3.17 19.41 17.61
C TYR A 151 3.45 19.56 19.12
N ASP A 152 2.71 20.45 19.79
CA ASP A 152 2.88 20.72 21.22
C ASP A 152 2.56 19.49 22.06
N TYR A 153 1.50 18.74 21.70
CA TYR A 153 1.24 17.44 22.31
C TYR A 153 2.44 16.50 22.10
N VAL A 154 2.94 16.25 20.87
CA VAL A 154 4.07 15.33 20.64
C VAL A 154 5.34 15.78 21.40
N MET A 155 5.58 17.08 21.50
CA MET A 155 6.72 17.61 22.25
C MET A 155 6.56 17.39 23.76
N ASP A 156 5.49 17.90 24.39
CA ASP A 156 5.21 17.69 25.83
C ASP A 156 5.29 16.20 26.20
N ARG A 157 4.67 15.39 25.36
CA ARG A 157 4.51 13.96 25.57
C ARG A 157 5.83 13.18 25.50
N HIS A 158 6.88 13.73 24.88
CA HIS A 158 8.24 13.16 24.81
C HIS A 158 9.33 14.09 25.42
N ASP A 159 8.97 14.92 26.41
CA ASP A 159 9.86 15.85 27.12
C ASP A 159 10.60 16.87 26.19
N GLY A 160 10.00 17.17 25.04
CA GLY A 160 10.56 18.00 23.97
C GLY A 160 11.53 17.27 23.03
N ILE A 161 11.75 15.97 23.22
CA ILE A 161 12.83 15.22 22.58
C ILE A 161 12.35 13.82 22.10
N PRO A 162 11.35 13.71 21.20
CA PRO A 162 10.93 12.41 20.63
C PRO A 162 12.10 11.71 19.92
N GLU A 163 12.19 10.37 20.01
CA GLU A 163 13.19 9.61 19.24
C GLU A 163 12.84 9.56 17.75
N GLY A 164 13.87 9.55 16.89
CA GLY A 164 13.72 9.47 15.44
C GLY A 164 13.29 8.08 14.94
N GLY A 165 12.73 8.03 13.73
CA GLY A 165 12.24 6.81 13.12
C GLY A 165 10.97 6.31 13.81
N ASN A 166 10.94 5.04 14.21
CA ASN A 166 9.79 4.37 14.80
C ASN A 166 10.02 3.93 16.26
N ALA A 167 11.07 4.43 16.92
CA ALA A 167 11.50 3.94 18.24
C ALA A 167 10.54 4.31 19.38
N ASP A 168 9.86 5.44 19.23
CA ASP A 168 8.87 6.01 20.15
C ASP A 168 7.44 5.97 19.54
N ALA A 169 7.26 5.28 18.41
CA ALA A 169 6.02 5.28 17.65
C ALA A 169 5.01 4.20 18.11
N PRO A 170 3.70 4.39 17.89
CA PRO A 170 3.06 5.59 17.32
C PRO A 170 3.06 6.77 18.29
N TYR A 171 3.01 7.98 17.76
CA TYR A 171 3.10 9.22 18.55
C TYR A 171 1.71 9.69 19.02
N PHE A 172 0.67 9.41 18.24
CA PHE A 172 -0.74 9.60 18.64
C PHE A 172 -1.62 8.44 18.16
N GLY A 173 -2.83 8.34 18.71
CA GLY A 173 -3.80 7.30 18.34
C GLY A 173 -4.48 7.62 17.02
N GLU A 174 -5.24 8.71 16.99
CA GLU A 174 -6.08 9.10 15.86
C GLU A 174 -6.26 10.62 15.78
N LEU A 175 -6.20 11.16 14.57
CA LEU A 175 -6.57 12.52 14.17
C LEU A 175 -7.65 12.41 13.10
N THR A 176 -8.88 12.75 13.45
CA THR A 176 -10.03 12.75 12.53
C THR A 176 -10.40 14.20 12.20
N VAL A 177 -10.51 14.50 10.91
CA VAL A 177 -10.83 15.82 10.38
C VAL A 177 -12.10 15.68 9.54
N GLU A 178 -13.25 15.90 10.17
CA GLU A 178 -14.54 15.97 9.46
C GLU A 178 -14.70 17.40 8.91
N LEU A 179 -14.84 17.52 7.59
CA LEU A 179 -14.99 18.81 6.91
C LEU A 179 -16.22 18.78 6.00
N GLU A 180 -17.14 19.72 6.21
CA GLU A 180 -18.21 20.03 5.26
C GLU A 180 -17.93 21.41 4.63
N MET A 181 -18.01 21.52 3.30
CA MET A 181 -17.71 22.76 2.58
C MET A 181 -18.57 22.88 1.31
N SER A 182 -18.92 24.10 0.91
CA SER A 182 -19.78 24.35 -0.25
C SER A 182 -19.00 24.54 -1.56
N GLU A 183 -18.06 23.65 -1.84
CA GLU A 183 -17.20 23.70 -3.03
C GLU A 183 -17.77 22.88 -4.21
N PRO A 184 -17.33 23.15 -5.46
CA PRO A 184 -17.62 22.30 -6.60
C PRO A 184 -17.31 20.83 -6.33
N ASN A 185 -18.20 19.93 -6.74
CA ASN A 185 -17.97 18.49 -6.68
C ASN A 185 -18.79 17.80 -7.78
N TYR A 186 -18.19 17.56 -8.94
CA TYR A 186 -18.85 16.90 -10.07
C TYR A 186 -17.87 16.14 -10.96
N ARG A 187 -18.38 15.08 -11.61
CA ARG A 187 -17.67 14.34 -12.67
C ARG A 187 -17.62 15.18 -13.95
N LEU A 188 -16.50 15.10 -14.67
CA LEU A 188 -16.29 15.77 -15.95
C LEU A 188 -16.87 15.01 -17.15
N GLU A 189 -17.47 13.83 -16.93
CA GLU A 189 -17.97 12.90 -17.96
C GLU A 189 -16.89 12.47 -18.97
N ILE A 190 -15.65 12.35 -18.49
CA ILE A 190 -14.49 11.84 -19.20
C ILE A 190 -13.86 10.81 -18.28
N ASP A 191 -14.06 9.52 -18.57
CA ASP A 191 -13.66 8.41 -17.70
C ASP A 191 -14.14 8.62 -16.24
N ASN A 192 -13.21 8.64 -15.27
CA ASN A 192 -13.48 8.97 -13.87
C ASN A 192 -13.07 10.41 -13.49
N GLU A 193 -12.67 11.24 -14.45
CA GLU A 193 -12.13 12.58 -14.14
C GLU A 193 -13.17 13.47 -13.45
N ILE A 194 -12.76 14.16 -12.38
CA ILE A 194 -13.63 14.99 -11.54
C ILE A 194 -13.09 16.41 -11.35
N HIS A 195 -13.96 17.31 -10.90
CA HIS A 195 -13.59 18.59 -10.34
C HIS A 195 -14.12 18.70 -8.90
N ALA A 196 -13.23 18.50 -7.93
CA ALA A 196 -13.57 18.47 -6.50
C ALA A 196 -12.43 19.00 -5.61
N PRO A 197 -12.44 20.29 -5.19
CA PRO A 197 -11.44 20.85 -4.28
C PRO A 197 -11.36 20.13 -2.92
N MET A 198 -12.44 19.45 -2.49
CA MET A 198 -12.44 18.67 -1.25
C MET A 198 -11.68 17.35 -1.35
N ASP A 199 -11.55 16.74 -2.54
CA ASP A 199 -10.64 15.60 -2.74
C ASP A 199 -9.19 16.08 -2.58
N ALA A 200 -8.85 17.24 -3.16
CA ALA A 200 -7.53 17.84 -2.93
C ALA A 200 -7.26 18.20 -1.46
N LEU A 201 -8.27 18.63 -0.70
CA LEU A 201 -8.12 18.86 0.75
C LEU A 201 -7.92 17.56 1.54
N HIS A 202 -8.55 16.45 1.13
CA HIS A 202 -8.31 15.12 1.70
C HIS A 202 -6.83 14.74 1.59
N GLU A 203 -6.24 14.96 0.42
CA GLU A 203 -4.82 14.71 0.12
C GLU A 203 -3.87 15.58 0.96
N GLU A 204 -4.16 16.88 1.06
CA GLU A 204 -3.37 17.84 1.83
C GLU A 204 -3.42 17.54 3.34
N ILE A 205 -4.58 17.12 3.87
CA ILE A 205 -4.70 16.68 5.27
C ILE A 205 -3.90 15.39 5.48
N TYR A 206 -4.04 14.40 4.61
CA TYR A 206 -3.41 13.09 4.80
C TYR A 206 -1.89 13.13 4.64
N PHE A 207 -1.40 13.47 3.45
CA PHE A 207 0.04 13.48 3.18
C PHE A 207 0.75 14.67 3.82
N GLY A 208 0.11 15.84 3.92
CA GLY A 208 0.67 16.98 4.63
C GLY A 208 0.92 16.68 6.12
N THR A 209 0.03 15.93 6.78
CA THR A 209 0.27 15.52 8.18
C THR A 209 1.39 14.49 8.30
N ILE A 210 1.52 13.55 7.36
CA ILE A 210 2.63 12.57 7.34
C ILE A 210 3.97 13.29 7.15
N GLU A 211 4.06 14.21 6.19
CA GLU A 211 5.27 15.01 5.93
C GLU A 211 5.60 15.93 7.11
N PHE A 212 4.59 16.51 7.78
CA PHE A 212 4.79 17.31 9.00
C PHE A 212 5.53 16.51 10.10
N PHE A 213 5.20 15.24 10.30
CA PHE A 213 5.90 14.36 11.26
C PHE A 213 7.33 14.00 10.82
N ASP A 214 7.56 13.79 9.53
CA ASP A 214 8.91 13.62 9.00
C ASP A 214 9.77 14.89 9.23
N LEU A 215 9.21 16.08 9.01
CA LEU A 215 9.89 17.36 9.30
C LEU A 215 10.16 17.59 10.79
N ILE A 216 9.24 17.24 11.68
CA ILE A 216 9.47 17.28 13.14
C ILE A 216 10.73 16.46 13.48
N GLY A 217 10.80 15.22 13.02
CA GLY A 217 11.91 14.32 13.34
C GLY A 217 13.24 14.75 12.70
N ARG A 218 13.22 15.19 11.44
CA ARG A 218 14.43 15.69 10.77
C ARG A 218 15.00 16.93 11.46
N ASN A 219 14.16 17.89 11.83
CA ASN A 219 14.62 19.12 12.49
C ASN A 219 15.05 18.93 13.94
N SER A 220 14.52 17.93 14.66
CA SER A 220 14.87 17.65 16.06
C SER A 220 15.98 16.61 16.24
N ARG A 221 16.06 15.59 15.36
CA ARG A 221 16.93 14.41 15.51
C ARG A 221 17.75 14.04 14.27
N GLY A 222 17.51 14.66 13.12
CA GLY A 222 18.11 14.28 11.84
C GLY A 222 17.47 13.05 11.17
N GLN A 223 16.42 12.47 11.77
CA GLN A 223 15.64 11.35 11.21
C GLN A 223 14.16 11.61 11.45
N GLY A 224 13.34 11.55 10.39
CA GLY A 224 11.90 11.79 10.47
C GLY A 224 11.17 10.84 11.42
N LEU A 225 10.07 11.31 12.00
CA LEU A 225 9.18 10.48 12.82
C LEU A 225 8.30 9.64 11.89
N THR A 226 8.35 8.31 11.99
CA THR A 226 7.55 7.40 11.17
C THR A 226 6.50 6.69 12.00
N PHE A 227 5.43 6.22 11.35
CA PHE A 227 4.22 5.71 12.01
C PHE A 227 3.56 6.77 12.93
N PRO A 228 3.23 7.98 12.42
CA PRO A 228 2.67 9.09 13.22
C PRO A 228 1.49 8.68 14.13
N GLY A 229 0.49 8.05 13.53
CA GLY A 229 -0.83 7.77 14.12
C GLY A 229 -1.87 7.61 13.00
N ARG A 230 -3.13 7.32 13.32
CA ARG A 230 -4.20 7.22 12.32
C ARG A 230 -4.64 8.61 11.86
N ILE A 231 -4.58 8.92 10.57
CA ILE A 231 -4.99 10.22 10.01
C ILE A 231 -6.23 10.00 9.14
N LEU A 232 -7.37 10.56 9.56
CA LEU A 232 -8.70 10.29 8.99
C LEU A 232 -9.38 11.58 8.50
N PRO A 233 -9.02 12.10 7.32
CA PRO A 233 -9.86 13.07 6.61
C PRO A 233 -11.22 12.44 6.24
N VAL A 234 -12.31 13.14 6.55
CA VAL A 234 -13.68 12.73 6.23
C VAL A 234 -14.39 13.91 5.55
N MET A 235 -14.46 13.87 4.22
CA MET A 235 -14.99 14.96 3.40
C MET A 235 -16.50 14.82 3.18
N ARG A 236 -17.23 15.95 3.27
CA ARG A 236 -18.67 16.02 3.03
C ARG A 236 -19.02 17.22 2.14
N PRO A 237 -18.87 17.09 0.81
CA PRO A 237 -19.20 18.17 -0.13
C PRO A 237 -20.68 18.56 -0.06
N ARG A 238 -20.93 19.86 -0.12
CA ARG A 238 -22.25 20.49 -0.12
C ARG A 238 -22.35 21.49 -1.28
N ALA A 239 -23.57 21.86 -1.63
CA ALA A 239 -23.86 22.80 -2.72
C ALA A 239 -24.90 23.87 -2.31
N ASP A 240 -24.95 24.19 -1.01
CA ASP A 240 -25.99 25.05 -0.42
C ASP A 240 -25.52 26.48 -0.10
N GLY A 241 -24.27 26.83 -0.43
CA GLY A 241 -23.69 28.15 -0.23
C GLY A 241 -23.56 28.58 1.24
N ARG A 242 -23.74 27.66 2.19
CA ARG A 242 -23.49 27.90 3.61
C ARG A 242 -21.99 27.76 3.89
N ALA A 243 -21.53 28.51 4.90
CA ALA A 243 -20.14 28.47 5.36
C ALA A 243 -19.70 27.05 5.75
N ALA A 244 -18.41 26.77 5.58
CA ALA A 244 -17.78 25.51 5.95
C ALA A 244 -17.95 25.15 7.44
N GLU A 245 -18.09 23.86 7.73
CA GLU A 245 -18.18 23.30 9.07
C GLU A 245 -17.01 22.32 9.28
N LEU A 246 -16.12 22.64 10.23
CA LEU A 246 -14.95 21.84 10.56
C LEU A 246 -15.09 21.23 11.96
N ARG A 247 -14.87 19.92 12.08
CA ARG A 247 -14.72 19.22 13.36
C ARG A 247 -13.44 18.39 13.36
N VAL A 248 -12.56 18.71 14.30
CA VAL A 248 -11.33 17.97 14.55
C VAL A 248 -11.45 17.20 15.86
N SER A 249 -11.10 15.92 15.86
CA SER A 249 -10.92 15.13 17.08
C SER A 249 -9.56 14.45 17.09
N PHE A 250 -8.87 14.54 18.21
CA PHE A 250 -7.53 13.99 18.40
C PHE A 250 -7.49 13.08 19.63
N THR A 251 -6.83 11.93 19.52
CA THR A 251 -6.60 11.00 20.64
C THR A 251 -5.10 10.78 20.87
N GLY A 252 -4.67 10.99 22.11
CA GLY A 252 -3.28 10.81 22.54
C GLY A 252 -3.09 9.63 23.49
N PHE A 253 -1.84 9.27 23.75
CA PHE A 253 -1.43 8.20 24.65
C PHE A 253 -1.07 8.72 26.04
N ALA A 254 -1.43 7.96 27.08
CA ALA A 254 -1.10 8.28 28.47
C ALA A 254 0.40 8.18 28.80
N THR A 255 1.16 7.34 28.06
CA THR A 255 2.61 7.17 28.22
C THR A 255 3.29 7.16 26.85
N SER A 256 4.47 7.79 26.70
CA SER A 256 5.11 8.09 25.39
C SER A 256 5.70 6.88 24.69
N ARG A 257 5.72 5.78 25.43
CA ARG A 257 6.07 4.42 25.08
C ARG A 257 5.42 3.53 26.14
N PRO A 258 5.17 2.24 25.85
CA PRO A 258 4.64 1.30 26.82
C PRO A 258 5.40 1.39 28.15
N ALA A 259 4.66 1.49 29.26
CA ALA A 259 5.24 1.61 30.59
C ALA A 259 4.26 1.15 31.67
N VAL A 260 4.80 0.61 32.77
CA VAL A 260 4.06 0.48 34.02
C VAL A 260 4.27 1.76 34.81
N VAL A 261 3.17 2.42 35.19
CA VAL A 261 3.19 3.60 36.06
C VAL A 261 2.40 3.26 37.32
N VAL A 262 3.07 3.27 38.47
CA VAL A 262 2.50 2.98 39.78
C VAL A 262 2.54 4.25 40.62
N ALA A 263 1.38 4.90 40.77
CA ALA A 263 1.19 5.89 41.81
C ALA A 263 0.98 5.16 43.15
N PHE A 264 1.66 5.61 44.20
CA PHE A 264 1.56 5.03 45.55
C PHE A 264 1.61 6.13 46.61
N GLU A 265 1.08 5.82 47.79
CA GLU A 265 1.21 6.64 48.98
C GLU A 265 2.06 5.86 49.98
N ASP A 266 3.13 6.47 50.50
CA ASP A 266 4.01 5.82 51.47
C ASP A 266 3.37 5.73 52.87
N ALA A 267 4.02 5.03 53.79
CA ALA A 267 3.51 4.86 55.16
C ALA A 267 3.47 6.18 55.99
N ALA A 268 4.02 7.28 55.47
CA ALA A 268 3.95 8.62 56.06
C ALA A 268 2.88 9.52 55.42
N GLY A 269 2.17 9.02 54.39
CA GLY A 269 1.14 9.77 53.66
C GLY A 269 1.68 10.60 52.50
N ALA A 270 2.92 10.36 52.05
CA ALA A 270 3.50 11.04 50.89
C ALA A 270 3.12 10.28 49.60
N ALA A 271 2.41 10.95 48.70
CA ALA A 271 2.10 10.44 47.37
C ALA A 271 3.30 10.63 46.43
N ASP A 272 3.67 9.56 45.72
CA ASP A 272 4.77 9.52 44.75
C ASP A 272 4.40 8.58 43.57
N THR A 273 5.23 8.51 42.53
CA THR A 273 4.97 7.70 41.34
C THR A 273 6.24 7.03 40.81
N MET A 274 6.23 5.70 40.74
CA MET A 274 7.25 4.92 40.05
C MET A 274 6.84 4.67 38.60
N ARG A 275 7.78 4.83 37.67
CA ARG A 275 7.63 4.50 36.25
C ARG A 275 8.68 3.48 35.84
N LEU A 276 8.25 2.43 35.15
CA LEU A 276 9.11 1.49 34.44
C LEU A 276 8.69 1.48 32.96
N ASP A 277 9.53 2.02 32.09
CA ASP A 277 9.36 1.85 30.64
C ASP A 277 9.47 0.35 30.30
N ILE A 278 8.62 -0.12 29.38
CA ILE A 278 8.67 -1.47 28.79
C ILE A 278 9.19 -1.31 27.36
N PRO A 279 10.51 -1.20 27.15
CA PRO A 279 11.03 -1.01 25.81
C PRO A 279 10.96 -2.30 24.99
N LYS A 280 10.92 -2.16 23.66
CA LYS A 280 11.18 -3.28 22.74
C LYS A 280 12.62 -3.78 22.95
N THR A 281 12.76 -5.03 23.39
CA THR A 281 14.05 -5.70 23.58
C THR A 281 14.68 -6.12 22.25
N GLY A 282 16.00 -6.22 22.22
CA GLY A 282 16.78 -6.72 21.08
C GLY A 282 16.85 -8.25 20.99
N LEU A 283 15.95 -8.97 21.65
CA LEU A 283 15.95 -10.43 21.73
C LEU A 283 15.73 -11.04 20.33
N GLU A 284 16.68 -11.86 19.86
CA GLU A 284 16.55 -12.60 18.61
C GLU A 284 15.43 -13.64 18.69
N ARG A 285 14.74 -13.88 17.56
CA ARG A 285 13.67 -14.89 17.47
C ARG A 285 14.12 -16.28 18.01
N PRO A 286 13.35 -16.90 18.93
CA PRO A 286 13.68 -18.22 19.47
C PRO A 286 13.78 -19.31 18.38
N SER A 287 14.77 -20.19 18.53
CA SER A 287 15.06 -21.26 17.56
C SER A 287 14.64 -22.62 18.09
N ALA A 288 13.83 -23.38 17.34
CA ALA A 288 13.46 -24.74 17.73
C ALA A 288 14.68 -25.69 17.63
N ARG A 289 14.92 -26.47 18.69
CA ARG A 289 16.08 -27.37 18.81
C ARG A 289 15.72 -28.82 19.07
N LEU A 290 14.57 -29.07 19.70
CA LEU A 290 14.07 -30.42 19.98
C LEU A 290 12.56 -30.46 19.72
N ALA A 291 12.08 -31.49 19.03
CA ALA A 291 10.67 -31.82 18.97
C ALA A 291 10.51 -33.32 19.22
N ILE A 292 9.63 -33.70 20.14
CA ILE A 292 9.27 -35.09 20.41
C ILE A 292 7.82 -35.28 19.97
N VAL A 293 7.63 -36.21 19.04
CA VAL A 293 6.32 -36.65 18.52
C VAL A 293 6.13 -38.14 18.83
N ARG A 294 4.90 -38.64 18.74
CA ARG A 294 4.59 -40.05 18.99
C ARG A 294 3.86 -40.66 17.80
N ALA A 295 4.09 -41.94 17.54
CA ALA A 295 3.49 -42.64 16.41
C ALA A 295 1.96 -42.75 16.58
N GLY A 296 1.20 -42.23 15.61
CA GLY A 296 -0.26 -42.23 15.65
C GLY A 296 -0.89 -41.07 16.43
N GLU A 297 -0.10 -40.23 17.11
CA GLU A 297 -0.58 -39.00 17.74
C GLU A 297 -0.27 -37.81 16.80
N PRO A 298 -1.24 -36.94 16.48
CA PRO A 298 -1.01 -35.76 15.63
C PRO A 298 -0.31 -34.60 16.36
N GLU A 299 0.02 -34.78 17.65
CA GLU A 299 0.49 -33.74 18.56
C GLU A 299 2.01 -33.77 18.77
N ILE A 300 2.57 -32.61 19.12
CA ILE A 300 3.95 -32.47 19.57
C ILE A 300 3.96 -32.66 21.10
N ALA A 301 4.38 -33.84 21.56
CA ALA A 301 4.44 -34.15 23.00
C ALA A 301 5.39 -33.22 23.77
N HIS A 302 6.46 -32.74 23.13
CA HIS A 302 7.42 -31.80 23.72
C HIS A 302 8.16 -30.98 22.67
N LEU A 303 8.36 -29.68 22.94
CA LEU A 303 9.13 -28.74 22.10
C LEU A 303 10.17 -28.01 22.95
N GLY A 304 11.45 -28.14 22.58
CA GLY A 304 12.57 -27.38 23.14
C GLY A 304 12.94 -26.22 22.23
N LEU A 305 12.88 -24.99 22.76
CA LEU A 305 13.28 -23.75 22.07
C LEU A 305 14.53 -23.17 22.73
N ARG A 306 15.53 -22.80 21.94
CA ARG A 306 16.68 -21.99 22.38
C ARG A 306 16.37 -20.51 22.21
N VAL A 307 16.48 -19.77 23.31
CA VAL A 307 16.51 -18.31 23.38
C VAL A 307 17.95 -17.89 23.59
N ARG A 308 18.47 -17.00 22.73
CA ARG A 308 19.80 -16.41 22.90
C ARG A 308 19.71 -15.29 23.93
N VAL A 309 20.69 -15.19 24.81
CA VAL A 309 20.77 -14.17 25.88
C VAL A 309 22.17 -13.56 25.95
N ASP A 310 22.28 -12.40 26.59
CA ASP A 310 23.49 -11.54 26.62
C ASP A 310 24.24 -11.61 27.95
N THR A 311 23.66 -12.25 28.97
CA THR A 311 24.21 -12.49 30.31
C THR A 311 23.64 -13.78 30.91
N ASP A 312 24.32 -14.44 31.84
CA ASP A 312 23.73 -15.58 32.58
C ASP A 312 22.87 -15.08 33.75
N ALA A 313 23.48 -14.38 34.71
CA ALA A 313 22.80 -13.69 35.80
C ALA A 313 22.28 -12.30 35.36
N ASP A 314 21.30 -11.75 36.07
CA ASP A 314 20.91 -10.34 35.87
C ASP A 314 22.04 -9.38 36.31
N MET A 315 22.67 -8.73 35.34
CA MET A 315 23.75 -7.77 35.54
C MET A 315 23.30 -6.31 35.41
N ARG A 316 21.99 -6.03 35.33
CA ARG A 316 21.42 -4.72 34.99
C ARG A 316 22.08 -3.56 35.74
N ASP A 317 22.06 -3.59 37.07
CA ASP A 317 22.60 -2.52 37.92
C ASP A 317 24.10 -2.30 37.73
N SER A 318 24.86 -3.35 37.38
CA SER A 318 26.29 -3.21 37.03
C SER A 318 26.46 -2.54 35.67
N LEU A 319 25.57 -2.83 34.71
CA LEU A 319 25.58 -2.29 33.36
C LEU A 319 25.17 -0.80 33.30
N LEU A 320 24.43 -0.31 34.30
CA LEU A 320 24.10 1.13 34.45
C LEU A 320 25.35 2.03 34.58
N ASN A 321 26.52 1.48 34.94
CA ASN A 321 27.79 2.21 34.96
C ASN A 321 28.36 2.47 33.55
N TYR A 322 27.88 1.77 32.53
CA TYR A 322 28.40 1.81 31.16
C TYR A 322 27.39 2.34 30.13
N ALA A 323 26.10 2.27 30.44
CA ALA A 323 25.01 2.64 29.54
C ALA A 323 23.81 3.20 30.32
N SER A 324 22.98 4.01 29.67
CA SER A 324 21.72 4.48 30.26
C SER A 324 20.77 3.31 30.60
N PRO A 325 19.88 3.42 31.60
CA PRO A 325 18.92 2.37 31.94
C PRO A 325 18.15 1.85 30.71
N ARG A 326 17.62 2.77 29.89
CA ARG A 326 16.92 2.46 28.64
C ARG A 326 17.77 1.67 27.63
N GLN A 327 19.08 1.89 27.58
CA GLN A 327 19.97 1.16 26.68
C GLN A 327 20.26 -0.25 27.22
N VAL A 328 20.46 -0.40 28.53
CA VAL A 328 20.58 -1.72 29.17
C VAL A 328 19.30 -2.53 28.97
N ASP A 329 18.15 -1.96 29.32
CA ASP A 329 16.82 -2.60 29.24
C ASP A 329 16.40 -2.97 27.81
N ARG A 330 17.01 -2.34 26.79
CA ARG A 330 16.79 -2.67 25.37
C ARG A 330 17.73 -3.73 24.83
N SER A 331 18.99 -3.74 25.27
CA SER A 331 20.06 -4.46 24.59
C SER A 331 20.60 -5.66 25.37
N MET A 332 20.20 -5.85 26.62
CA MET A 332 20.79 -6.85 27.51
C MET A 332 19.68 -7.68 28.16
N VAL A 333 19.54 -8.94 27.74
CA VAL A 333 18.62 -9.91 28.36
C VAL A 333 19.45 -11.00 29.04
N SER A 334 19.13 -11.37 30.28
CA SER A 334 19.83 -12.45 31.00
C SER A 334 19.12 -13.81 30.92
N ALA A 335 19.88 -14.90 31.10
CA ALA A 335 19.32 -16.24 31.21
C ALA A 335 18.38 -16.36 32.40
N GLU A 336 18.75 -15.74 33.53
CA GLU A 336 17.93 -15.60 34.73
C GLU A 336 16.59 -14.88 34.46
N GLN A 337 16.59 -13.79 33.69
CA GLN A 337 15.36 -13.07 33.32
C GLN A 337 14.43 -13.92 32.43
N VAL A 338 14.98 -14.67 31.48
CA VAL A 338 14.19 -15.59 30.64
C VAL A 338 13.61 -16.74 31.49
N GLU A 339 14.43 -17.35 32.35
CA GLU A 339 14.02 -18.40 33.28
C GLU A 339 12.90 -17.93 34.22
N ALA A 340 13.06 -16.74 34.82
CA ALA A 340 12.07 -16.10 35.68
C ALA A 340 10.77 -15.80 34.92
N THR A 341 10.85 -15.19 33.73
CA THR A 341 9.68 -14.87 32.90
C THR A 341 8.84 -16.11 32.60
N VAL A 342 9.48 -17.23 32.26
CA VAL A 342 8.78 -18.49 31.99
C VAL A 342 8.12 -19.06 33.26
N ARG A 343 8.79 -18.98 34.41
CA ARG A 343 8.22 -19.39 35.71
C ARG A 343 7.04 -18.52 36.13
N GLU A 344 7.12 -17.21 35.96
CA GLU A 344 6.02 -16.28 36.25
C GLU A 344 4.82 -16.54 35.35
N ILE A 345 5.02 -16.85 34.07
CA ILE A 345 3.93 -17.29 33.17
C ILE A 345 3.27 -18.58 33.72
N GLU A 346 4.05 -19.56 34.22
CA GLU A 346 3.49 -20.77 34.83
C GLU A 346 2.71 -20.49 36.13
N ALA A 347 3.23 -19.62 36.99
CA ALA A 347 2.57 -19.19 38.23
C ALA A 347 1.27 -18.44 37.96
N LEU A 348 1.28 -17.49 37.01
CA LEU A 348 0.11 -16.74 36.57
C LEU A 348 -0.96 -17.66 35.96
N ARG A 349 -0.57 -18.64 35.14
CA ARG A 349 -1.45 -19.69 34.62
C ARG A 349 -2.10 -20.50 35.74
N ALA A 350 -1.33 -20.91 36.74
CA ALA A 350 -1.85 -21.62 37.92
C ALA A 350 -2.83 -20.75 38.73
N GLY A 351 -2.62 -19.43 38.77
CA GLY A 351 -3.56 -18.43 39.30
C GLY A 351 -4.76 -18.11 38.37
N GLY A 352 -4.84 -18.72 37.19
CA GLY A 352 -5.93 -18.52 36.23
C GLY A 352 -5.79 -17.30 35.30
N LEU A 353 -4.66 -16.60 35.33
CA LEU A 353 -4.30 -15.48 34.46
C LEU A 353 -3.43 -15.97 33.28
N TYR A 354 -3.34 -15.19 32.19
CA TYR A 354 -2.46 -15.47 31.04
C TYR A 354 -2.51 -16.91 30.47
N ARG A 355 -3.67 -17.58 30.57
CA ARG A 355 -3.83 -19.01 30.23
C ARG A 355 -3.45 -19.37 28.79
N SER A 356 -3.57 -18.44 27.85
CA SER A 356 -3.21 -18.61 26.43
C SER A 356 -1.77 -18.21 26.10
N SER A 357 -1.07 -17.46 26.95
CA SER A 357 0.29 -16.98 26.69
C SER A 357 1.27 -18.15 26.62
N LEU A 358 1.92 -18.34 25.46
CA LEU A 358 2.78 -19.51 25.16
C LEU A 358 2.04 -20.87 25.23
N ALA A 359 0.75 -20.90 24.85
CA ALA A 359 -0.03 -22.13 24.72
C ALA A 359 -0.45 -22.33 23.25
N TRP A 360 -0.26 -23.55 22.72
CA TRP A 360 -0.63 -23.92 21.35
C TRP A 360 -1.45 -25.21 21.35
N ALA A 361 -2.43 -25.30 20.44
CA ALA A 361 -3.19 -26.53 20.24
C ALA A 361 -2.27 -27.65 19.76
N GLY A 362 -2.39 -28.84 20.36
CA GLY A 362 -1.54 -29.99 20.05
C GLY A 362 -0.08 -29.88 20.50
N LEU A 363 0.25 -28.98 21.44
CA LEU A 363 1.56 -28.96 22.11
C LEU A 363 1.44 -29.44 23.56
N GLY A 364 2.13 -30.54 23.89
CA GLY A 364 2.17 -31.11 25.23
C GLY A 364 2.97 -30.26 26.23
N SER A 365 4.27 -30.07 26.02
CA SER A 365 5.07 -29.20 26.90
C SER A 365 6.12 -28.39 26.14
N LEU A 366 6.37 -27.17 26.62
CA LEU A 366 7.43 -26.30 26.12
C LEU A 366 8.59 -26.30 27.11
N GLU A 367 9.81 -26.36 26.62
CA GLU A 367 11.02 -26.04 27.37
C GLU A 367 11.80 -24.94 26.65
N VAL A 368 12.27 -23.96 27.41
CA VAL A 368 13.01 -22.80 26.95
C VAL A 368 14.42 -22.92 27.51
N TRP A 369 15.41 -23.06 26.62
CA TRP A 369 16.84 -23.07 26.94
C TRP A 369 17.38 -21.66 26.72
N ALA A 370 17.78 -20.99 27.80
CA ALA A 370 18.39 -19.66 27.74
C ALA A 370 19.92 -19.83 27.70
N GLU A 371 20.51 -19.49 26.56
CA GLU A 371 21.91 -19.80 26.25
C GLU A 371 22.66 -18.57 25.71
N TRP A 372 23.71 -18.13 26.42
CA TRP A 372 24.69 -17.16 25.90
C TRP A 372 25.50 -17.78 24.76
N THR A 373 26.05 -18.97 25.00
CA THR A 373 27.08 -19.59 24.15
C THR A 373 26.51 -20.15 22.86
N HIS A 374 27.34 -20.17 21.82
CA HIS A 374 27.02 -20.87 20.57
C HIS A 374 27.26 -22.39 20.69
N GLU A 375 28.15 -22.79 21.60
CA GLU A 375 28.32 -24.17 22.02
C GLU A 375 27.14 -24.58 22.92
N GLN A 376 26.46 -25.67 22.55
CA GLN A 376 25.40 -26.27 23.35
C GLN A 376 26.05 -27.13 24.43
N ASP A 377 26.08 -26.62 25.65
CA ASP A 377 26.46 -27.36 26.84
C ASP A 377 25.22 -27.65 27.70
N PRO A 378 24.74 -28.90 27.73
CA PRO A 378 23.59 -29.29 28.54
C PRO A 378 23.76 -29.11 30.06
N GLU A 379 25.00 -28.98 30.56
CA GLU A 379 25.29 -28.87 32.01
C GLU A 379 25.32 -27.41 32.49
N SER A 380 25.63 -26.43 31.63
CA SER A 380 25.67 -25.00 31.98
C SER A 380 24.48 -24.17 31.49
N ARG A 381 23.62 -24.70 30.61
CA ARG A 381 22.41 -23.99 30.16
C ARG A 381 21.38 -23.82 31.29
N ARG A 382 20.73 -22.65 31.34
CA ARG A 382 19.51 -22.47 32.14
C ARG A 382 18.31 -22.93 31.33
N ALA A 383 17.40 -23.68 31.94
CA ALA A 383 16.19 -24.17 31.31
C ALA A 383 14.95 -23.94 32.18
N ALA A 384 13.89 -23.44 31.57
CA ALA A 384 12.58 -23.32 32.20
C ALA A 384 11.54 -24.06 31.36
N ARG A 385 10.58 -24.71 32.03
CA ARG A 385 9.55 -25.53 31.39
C ARG A 385 8.17 -24.93 31.66
N LEU A 386 7.30 -24.98 30.66
CA LEU A 386 5.86 -24.78 30.83
C LEU A 386 5.14 -26.14 30.71
N ALA A 387 4.33 -26.44 31.71
CA ALA A 387 3.45 -27.59 31.69
C ALA A 387 2.34 -27.48 30.62
N ALA A 388 1.68 -28.62 30.36
CA ALA A 388 0.51 -28.80 29.51
C ALA A 388 -0.79 -28.16 30.08
N ASN A 389 -0.67 -27.09 30.86
CA ASN A 389 -1.74 -26.49 31.66
C ASN A 389 -2.32 -25.19 31.05
N GLY A 390 -1.79 -24.76 29.90
CA GLY A 390 -2.31 -23.62 29.17
C GLY A 390 -3.65 -23.93 28.50
N THR A 391 -4.46 -22.89 28.27
CA THR A 391 -5.64 -22.94 27.40
C THR A 391 -5.29 -22.23 26.11
N PRO A 392 -4.85 -22.94 25.05
CA PRO A 392 -4.53 -22.29 23.78
C PRO A 392 -5.77 -21.57 23.21
N PRO A 393 -5.58 -20.49 22.42
CA PRO A 393 -6.67 -19.93 21.65
C PRO A 393 -7.25 -21.00 20.72
N ALA A 394 -8.56 -20.90 20.43
CA ALA A 394 -9.19 -21.77 19.45
C ALA A 394 -8.49 -21.63 18.09
N LEU A 395 -8.43 -22.72 17.32
CA LEU A 395 -7.95 -22.64 15.94
C LEU A 395 -8.92 -21.75 15.14
N PRO A 396 -8.41 -20.85 14.27
CA PRO A 396 -9.26 -20.02 13.43
C PRO A 396 -10.14 -20.89 12.51
N ASP A 397 -11.46 -20.79 12.67
CA ASP A 397 -12.44 -21.47 11.82
C ASP A 397 -13.09 -20.44 10.89
N TRP A 398 -12.78 -20.52 9.59
CA TRP A 398 -13.29 -19.59 8.59
C TRP A 398 -14.82 -19.67 8.39
N ARG A 399 -15.48 -20.73 8.88
CA ARG A 399 -16.94 -20.92 8.69
C ARG A 399 -17.81 -19.82 9.30
N HIS A 400 -17.30 -19.06 10.26
CA HIS A 400 -18.02 -17.88 10.78
C HIS A 400 -18.16 -16.74 9.76
N LEU A 401 -17.47 -16.82 8.62
CA LEU A 401 -17.56 -15.90 7.49
C LEU A 401 -18.62 -16.31 6.46
N LEU A 402 -19.19 -17.52 6.58
CA LEU A 402 -20.27 -17.98 5.68
C LEU A 402 -21.59 -17.26 6.01
N PRO A 403 -22.40 -16.89 5.01
CA PRO A 403 -23.77 -16.45 5.25
C PRO A 403 -24.64 -17.59 5.81
N ASP A 404 -25.58 -17.26 6.69
CA ASP A 404 -26.47 -18.24 7.34
C ASP A 404 -27.26 -19.07 6.30
N GLY A 405 -27.09 -20.38 6.34
CA GLY A 405 -27.80 -21.32 5.46
C GLY A 405 -27.39 -21.24 3.99
N TRP A 406 -26.25 -20.66 3.67
CA TRP A 406 -25.74 -20.55 2.31
C TRP A 406 -25.44 -21.92 1.66
N SER A 407 -25.65 -22.01 0.35
CA SER A 407 -25.27 -23.14 -0.49
C SER A 407 -25.05 -22.68 -1.91
N TYR A 408 -23.99 -23.16 -2.57
CA TYR A 408 -23.64 -22.76 -3.93
C TYR A 408 -24.66 -23.25 -4.97
N GLY A 409 -25.25 -22.33 -5.74
CA GLY A 409 -26.24 -22.61 -6.79
C GLY A 409 -25.71 -22.51 -8.22
N GLY A 410 -24.42 -22.20 -8.42
CA GLY A 410 -23.83 -21.94 -9.74
C GLY A 410 -23.83 -20.46 -10.15
N GLU A 411 -24.22 -19.55 -9.25
CA GLU A 411 -24.16 -18.11 -9.42
C GLU A 411 -22.72 -17.55 -9.40
N ARG A 412 -22.55 -16.34 -9.92
CA ARG A 412 -21.28 -15.60 -9.82
C ARG A 412 -21.07 -15.13 -8.37
N LEU A 413 -19.95 -15.51 -7.76
CA LEU A 413 -19.59 -15.15 -6.39
C LEU A 413 -18.93 -13.76 -6.28
N VAL A 414 -18.07 -13.39 -7.24
CA VAL A 414 -17.24 -12.18 -7.15
C VAL A 414 -17.89 -11.01 -7.89
N GLN A 415 -18.52 -10.09 -7.16
CA GLN A 415 -19.07 -8.84 -7.72
C GLN A 415 -17.96 -7.86 -8.14
N TRP A 416 -18.24 -7.03 -9.16
CA TRP A 416 -17.38 -5.94 -9.67
C TRP A 416 -18.14 -4.59 -9.73
N GLU A 417 -19.20 -4.45 -8.93
CA GLU A 417 -20.01 -3.23 -8.84
C GLU A 417 -19.44 -2.22 -7.84
N THR A 418 -18.84 -2.67 -6.73
CA THR A 418 -18.29 -1.78 -5.70
C THR A 418 -16.94 -2.25 -5.16
N PRO A 419 -16.10 -1.33 -4.64
CA PRO A 419 -14.94 -1.65 -3.80
C PRO A 419 -15.26 -2.73 -2.75
N MET A 420 -14.58 -3.87 -2.82
CA MET A 420 -14.86 -5.00 -1.92
C MET A 420 -14.20 -4.79 -0.55
N PRO A 421 -14.92 -4.71 0.58
CA PRO A 421 -14.33 -4.62 1.91
C PRO A 421 -13.85 -6.00 2.41
N PRO A 422 -12.96 -6.08 3.42
CA PRO A 422 -12.44 -7.34 3.93
C PRO A 422 -13.49 -8.38 4.36
N PRO A 423 -14.59 -8.03 5.05
CA PRO A 423 -15.62 -9.01 5.41
C PRO A 423 -16.27 -9.69 4.19
N GLU A 424 -16.48 -8.94 3.10
CA GLU A 424 -17.07 -9.48 1.87
C GLU A 424 -16.07 -10.39 1.14
N GLY A 425 -14.84 -9.92 0.91
CA GLY A 425 -13.85 -10.71 0.17
C GLY A 425 -13.36 -11.95 0.92
N HIS A 426 -13.26 -11.89 2.25
CA HIS A 426 -13.03 -13.08 3.07
C HIS A 426 -14.26 -14.01 3.11
N GLY A 427 -15.48 -13.46 3.12
CA GLY A 427 -16.72 -14.24 3.00
C GLY A 427 -16.82 -14.98 1.65
N ILE A 428 -16.42 -14.34 0.55
CA ILE A 428 -16.31 -14.97 -0.77
C ILE A 428 -15.29 -16.10 -0.77
N LEU A 429 -14.12 -15.91 -0.13
CA LEU A 429 -13.12 -16.97 0.01
C LEU A 429 -13.65 -18.16 0.85
N ALA A 430 -14.45 -17.88 1.88
CA ALA A 430 -15.14 -18.90 2.67
C ALA A 430 -16.22 -19.64 1.87
N MET A 431 -17.02 -18.94 1.06
CA MET A 431 -17.99 -19.56 0.14
C MET A 431 -17.31 -20.49 -0.86
N MET A 432 -16.14 -20.12 -1.39
CA MET A 432 -15.32 -21.02 -2.21
C MET A 432 -14.81 -22.24 -1.43
N ALA A 433 -14.40 -22.06 -0.17
CA ALA A 433 -13.92 -23.14 0.71
C ALA A 433 -15.01 -24.13 1.14
N GLU A 434 -16.28 -23.70 1.19
CA GLU A 434 -17.43 -24.57 1.46
C GLU A 434 -17.94 -25.28 0.19
N ALA A 435 -17.86 -24.63 -0.97
CA ALA A 435 -18.39 -25.16 -2.23
C ALA A 435 -17.46 -26.11 -2.99
N PHE A 436 -16.14 -26.03 -2.79
CA PHE A 436 -15.15 -26.76 -3.59
C PHE A 436 -14.09 -27.42 -2.71
N GLU A 437 -13.95 -28.75 -2.83
CA GLU A 437 -12.93 -29.54 -2.12
C GLU A 437 -11.48 -29.14 -2.50
N GLU A 438 -11.30 -28.43 -3.61
CA GLU A 438 -10.02 -27.89 -4.05
C GLU A 438 -9.47 -26.73 -3.20
N VAL A 439 -10.28 -26.13 -2.32
CA VAL A 439 -9.95 -24.88 -1.63
C VAL A 439 -9.61 -25.12 -0.16
N THR A 440 -8.37 -24.84 0.23
CA THR A 440 -7.92 -24.89 1.63
C THR A 440 -7.68 -23.49 2.19
N MET A 441 -8.67 -22.93 2.90
CA MET A 441 -8.61 -21.60 3.53
C MET A 441 -8.01 -21.62 4.94
N TYR A 442 -7.21 -20.60 5.31
CA TYR A 442 -6.56 -20.47 6.61
C TYR A 442 -6.23 -19.00 6.98
N LYS A 443 -6.20 -18.69 8.28
CA LYS A 443 -5.72 -17.39 8.78
C LYS A 443 -4.21 -17.27 8.54
N ALA A 444 -3.80 -16.27 7.77
CA ALA A 444 -2.42 -15.98 7.40
C ALA A 444 -1.77 -14.90 8.30
N GLY A 445 -2.59 -14.08 8.96
CA GLY A 445 -2.16 -13.04 9.87
C GLY A 445 -3.32 -12.32 10.54
N GLU A 446 -2.99 -11.19 11.16
CA GLU A 446 -3.91 -10.24 11.77
C GLU A 446 -3.32 -8.85 11.51
N SER A 447 -4.16 -7.83 11.38
CA SER A 447 -3.72 -6.44 11.17
C SER A 447 -3.47 -5.69 12.48
N TYR A 448 -2.94 -4.47 12.38
CA TYR A 448 -2.73 -3.59 13.52
C TYR A 448 -4.02 -3.30 14.32
N LEU A 449 -5.17 -3.14 13.65
CA LEU A 449 -6.48 -2.95 14.29
C LEU A 449 -7.22 -4.27 14.60
N GLY A 450 -6.54 -5.42 14.54
CA GLY A 450 -7.07 -6.71 14.98
C GLY A 450 -7.97 -7.43 13.97
N ARG A 451 -7.86 -7.14 12.67
CA ARG A 451 -8.63 -7.84 11.62
C ARG A 451 -7.90 -9.09 11.16
N ASP A 452 -8.61 -10.22 11.12
CA ASP A 452 -8.08 -11.45 10.54
C ASP A 452 -7.75 -11.27 9.06
N ILE A 453 -6.56 -11.74 8.67
CA ILE A 453 -6.13 -11.85 7.28
C ILE A 453 -6.21 -13.32 6.89
N TRP A 454 -6.97 -13.63 5.84
CA TRP A 454 -7.13 -14.99 5.33
C TRP A 454 -6.41 -15.18 4.00
N ALA A 455 -5.98 -16.41 3.74
CA ALA A 455 -5.50 -16.85 2.44
C ALA A 455 -6.07 -18.24 2.13
N ALA A 456 -6.05 -18.64 0.86
CA ALA A 456 -6.42 -19.99 0.45
C ALA A 456 -5.38 -20.59 -0.51
N ASP A 457 -5.20 -21.90 -0.38
CA ASP A 457 -4.46 -22.72 -1.34
C ASP A 457 -5.49 -23.43 -2.25
N LEU A 458 -5.37 -23.28 -3.58
CA LEU A 458 -6.20 -23.92 -4.61
C LEU A 458 -5.42 -25.06 -5.27
N MET A 459 -5.86 -26.30 -5.03
CA MET A 459 -5.19 -27.55 -5.46
C MET A 459 -6.18 -28.72 -5.54
N PRO A 460 -5.87 -29.85 -6.20
CA PRO A 460 -6.71 -31.04 -6.15
C PRO A 460 -6.88 -31.56 -4.71
N PRO A 461 -8.04 -32.18 -4.36
CA PRO A 461 -8.37 -32.52 -2.98
C PRO A 461 -7.34 -33.41 -2.29
N ILE A 462 -6.90 -33.01 -1.10
CA ILE A 462 -5.84 -33.72 -0.35
C ILE A 462 -6.45 -34.79 0.54
N ALA A 463 -6.61 -36.00 0.00
CA ALA A 463 -7.09 -37.17 0.75
C ALA A 463 -6.10 -37.72 1.81
N ALA A 464 -4.87 -37.23 1.86
CA ALA A 464 -3.85 -37.68 2.81
C ALA A 464 -3.90 -36.89 4.12
N SER A 465 -3.94 -37.57 5.26
CA SER A 465 -3.93 -36.94 6.59
C SER A 465 -2.69 -36.06 6.86
N HIS A 466 -1.59 -36.36 6.17
CA HIS A 466 -0.35 -35.59 6.21
C HIS A 466 0.22 -35.49 4.78
N TRP A 467 0.56 -34.28 4.37
CA TRP A 467 1.20 -33.98 3.09
C TRP A 467 2.34 -32.97 3.28
N SER A 468 3.15 -32.77 2.23
CA SER A 468 4.32 -31.89 2.30
C SER A 468 4.23 -30.81 1.23
N ARG A 469 4.19 -29.54 1.66
CA ARG A 469 4.26 -28.38 0.76
C ARG A 469 5.52 -28.41 -0.09
N ILE A 470 6.67 -28.73 0.49
CA ILE A 470 7.92 -28.90 -0.26
C ILE A 470 7.78 -29.92 -1.40
N LYS A 471 7.07 -31.04 -1.18
CA LYS A 471 6.77 -31.98 -2.27
C LYS A 471 5.84 -31.35 -3.31
N ALA A 472 4.74 -30.72 -2.90
CA ALA A 472 3.82 -30.06 -3.83
C ALA A 472 4.52 -29.00 -4.70
N THR A 473 5.40 -28.19 -4.13
CA THR A 473 6.19 -27.15 -4.83
C THR A 473 7.35 -27.72 -5.64
N THR A 474 7.75 -28.98 -5.40
CA THR A 474 8.70 -29.72 -6.26
C THR A 474 7.98 -30.35 -7.45
N PHE A 475 6.81 -30.96 -7.23
CA PHE A 475 6.05 -31.63 -8.29
C PHE A 475 5.30 -30.68 -9.23
N LYS A 476 4.92 -29.49 -8.75
CA LYS A 476 4.13 -28.51 -9.51
C LYS A 476 4.71 -27.09 -9.37
N PRO A 477 4.76 -26.27 -10.44
CA PRO A 477 4.97 -24.84 -10.33
C PRO A 477 3.96 -24.21 -9.35
N THR A 478 4.35 -23.09 -8.76
CA THR A 478 3.57 -22.42 -7.70
C THR A 478 3.52 -20.91 -7.93
N VAL A 479 2.31 -20.35 -7.95
CA VAL A 479 2.06 -18.90 -8.07
C VAL A 479 1.31 -18.37 -6.85
N ILE A 480 1.74 -17.20 -6.35
CA ILE A 480 1.01 -16.46 -5.30
C ILE A 480 0.44 -15.18 -5.90
N TYR A 481 -0.89 -15.02 -5.81
CA TYR A 481 -1.60 -13.78 -6.08
C TYR A 481 -1.86 -13.05 -4.77
N SER A 482 -1.13 -11.96 -4.51
CA SER A 482 -1.23 -11.20 -3.27
C SER A 482 -1.72 -9.77 -3.51
N ALA A 483 -3.04 -9.57 -3.45
CA ALA A 483 -3.67 -8.28 -3.70
C ALA A 483 -3.54 -7.30 -2.51
N ARG A 484 -3.88 -6.04 -2.81
CA ARG A 484 -4.27 -4.99 -1.87
C ARG A 484 -3.26 -4.74 -0.74
N GLN A 485 -2.05 -4.38 -1.14
CA GLN A 485 -1.01 -3.79 -0.26
C GLN A 485 -1.38 -2.36 0.05
N HIS A 486 -1.54 -1.58 -0.99
CA HIS A 486 -2.23 -0.30 -0.97
C HIS A 486 -3.72 -0.59 -1.12
N ALA A 487 -4.58 0.07 -0.34
CA ALA A 487 -5.88 -0.52 -0.01
C ALA A 487 -7.12 0.23 -0.52
N ASN A 488 -6.95 1.44 -1.05
CA ASN A 488 -7.88 2.11 -1.96
C ASN A 488 -7.76 1.62 -3.43
N GLU A 489 -6.70 0.87 -3.76
CA GLU A 489 -6.49 0.21 -5.06
C GLU A 489 -7.34 -1.08 -5.18
N VAL A 490 -8.59 -0.88 -5.59
CA VAL A 490 -9.68 -1.80 -5.28
C VAL A 490 -9.86 -2.96 -6.25
N SER A 491 -9.40 -2.83 -7.50
CA SER A 491 -9.56 -3.87 -8.52
C SER A 491 -8.66 -5.09 -8.25
N SER A 492 -7.52 -4.88 -7.57
CA SER A 492 -6.56 -5.94 -7.21
C SER A 492 -7.23 -7.16 -6.56
N THR A 493 -8.07 -6.95 -5.52
CA THR A 493 -8.88 -8.01 -4.89
C THR A 493 -9.92 -8.57 -5.85
N SER A 494 -10.62 -7.69 -6.58
CA SER A 494 -11.71 -8.04 -7.50
C SER A 494 -11.27 -9.00 -8.61
N HIS A 495 -10.11 -8.78 -9.23
CA HIS A 495 -9.62 -9.64 -10.32
C HIS A 495 -8.88 -10.88 -9.79
N VAL A 496 -8.25 -10.81 -8.61
CA VAL A 496 -7.64 -11.99 -7.95
C VAL A 496 -8.70 -12.98 -7.46
N LEU A 497 -9.76 -12.52 -6.79
CA LEU A 497 -10.85 -13.42 -6.39
C LEU A 497 -11.63 -13.93 -7.61
N ARG A 498 -11.86 -13.11 -8.65
CA ARG A 498 -12.53 -13.60 -9.88
C ARG A 498 -11.69 -14.65 -10.61
N HIS A 499 -10.36 -14.53 -10.59
CA HIS A 499 -9.48 -15.56 -11.13
C HIS A 499 -9.59 -16.87 -10.33
N ALA A 500 -9.61 -16.80 -9.00
CA ALA A 500 -9.86 -17.96 -8.12
C ALA A 500 -11.22 -18.61 -8.38
N GLU A 501 -12.28 -17.81 -8.55
CA GLU A 501 -13.62 -18.28 -8.90
C GLU A 501 -13.63 -19.05 -10.23
N LEU A 502 -13.01 -18.49 -11.28
CA LEU A 502 -12.93 -19.12 -12.60
C LEU A 502 -12.15 -20.45 -12.54
N LEU A 503 -11.07 -20.52 -11.75
CA LEU A 503 -10.31 -21.77 -11.53
C LEU A 503 -11.12 -22.89 -10.86
N LEU A 504 -12.26 -22.57 -10.22
CA LEU A 504 -13.13 -23.54 -9.57
C LEU A 504 -14.39 -23.83 -10.41
N THR A 505 -14.84 -22.87 -11.20
CA THR A 505 -16.14 -22.89 -11.90
C THR A 505 -16.05 -23.20 -13.40
N ASP A 506 -14.97 -22.78 -14.08
CA ASP A 506 -14.76 -23.04 -15.51
C ASP A 506 -13.96 -24.35 -15.67
N PRO A 507 -14.51 -25.40 -16.32
CA PRO A 507 -13.80 -26.65 -16.54
C PRO A 507 -12.45 -26.51 -17.27
N ALA A 508 -12.30 -25.51 -18.16
CA ALA A 508 -11.05 -25.28 -18.88
C ALA A 508 -9.96 -24.66 -17.99
N GLN A 509 -10.35 -23.84 -17.01
CA GLN A 509 -9.41 -23.27 -16.03
C GLN A 509 -9.12 -24.27 -14.90
N ARG A 510 -10.14 -25.00 -14.42
CA ARG A 510 -10.05 -25.97 -13.31
C ARG A 510 -9.06 -27.10 -13.60
N GLY A 511 -8.92 -27.51 -14.86
CA GLY A 511 -7.89 -28.47 -15.28
C GLY A 511 -6.48 -28.08 -14.84
N LYS A 512 -6.13 -26.78 -14.92
CA LYS A 512 -4.79 -26.24 -14.60
C LYS A 512 -4.39 -26.42 -13.14
N LEU A 513 -5.35 -26.59 -12.22
CA LEU A 513 -5.06 -26.89 -10.82
C LEU A 513 -4.38 -28.26 -10.66
N SER A 514 -4.47 -29.17 -11.64
CA SER A 514 -3.71 -30.43 -11.65
C SER A 514 -2.21 -30.19 -11.70
N ASP A 515 -1.78 -29.17 -12.45
CA ASP A 515 -0.38 -28.94 -12.82
C ASP A 515 0.25 -27.72 -12.13
N VAL A 516 -0.54 -26.70 -11.76
CA VAL A 516 -0.07 -25.50 -11.02
C VAL A 516 -0.68 -25.43 -9.61
N ASN A 517 0.11 -25.05 -8.60
CA ASN A 517 -0.39 -24.70 -7.27
C ASN A 517 -0.71 -23.19 -7.25
N VAL A 518 -1.95 -22.83 -6.91
CA VAL A 518 -2.39 -21.42 -6.89
C VAL A 518 -2.66 -21.00 -5.44
N ILE A 519 -2.06 -19.90 -5.00
CA ILE A 519 -2.26 -19.34 -3.65
C ILE A 519 -2.91 -17.96 -3.79
N ILE A 520 -4.01 -17.77 -3.08
CA ILE A 520 -4.84 -16.55 -3.13
C ILE A 520 -4.74 -15.83 -1.78
N HIS A 521 -4.25 -14.59 -1.79
CA HIS A 521 -4.16 -13.70 -0.64
C HIS A 521 -4.84 -12.36 -0.98
N PRO A 522 -6.14 -12.20 -0.67
CA PRO A 522 -6.96 -11.11 -1.20
C PRO A 522 -6.75 -9.74 -0.55
N PHE A 523 -6.25 -9.68 0.68
CA PHE A 523 -6.00 -8.42 1.41
C PHE A 523 -4.69 -8.48 2.18
N THR A 524 -3.71 -7.69 1.75
CA THR A 524 -2.47 -7.51 2.54
C THR A 524 -2.66 -6.43 3.63
N ASN A 525 -3.45 -5.39 3.34
CA ASN A 525 -3.80 -4.29 4.25
C ASN A 525 -5.33 -4.22 4.47
N PRO A 526 -5.91 -5.08 5.33
CA PRO A 526 -7.35 -5.08 5.56
C PRO A 526 -7.84 -3.85 6.34
N ASP A 527 -6.97 -3.19 7.11
CA ASP A 527 -7.33 -1.98 7.87
C ASP A 527 -7.57 -0.80 6.93
N GLY A 528 -6.63 -0.55 6.03
CA GLY A 528 -6.79 0.44 4.96
C GLY A 528 -7.95 0.09 4.03
N ALA A 529 -8.15 -1.19 3.70
CA ALA A 529 -9.22 -1.62 2.79
C ALA A 529 -10.62 -1.38 3.37
N GLN A 530 -10.80 -1.58 4.69
CA GLN A 530 -12.05 -1.20 5.35
C GLN A 530 -12.21 0.32 5.40
N LEU A 531 -11.17 1.07 5.75
CA LEU A 531 -11.23 2.54 5.80
C LEU A 531 -11.56 3.16 4.45
N ALA A 532 -10.93 2.70 3.37
CA ALA A 532 -11.25 3.10 2.00
C ALA A 532 -12.74 2.84 1.68
N TYR A 533 -13.28 1.68 2.06
CA TYR A 533 -14.69 1.37 1.86
C TYR A 533 -15.64 2.25 2.71
N ASP A 534 -15.28 2.53 3.96
CA ASP A 534 -16.08 3.37 4.86
C ASP A 534 -16.14 4.83 4.36
N LEU A 535 -15.06 5.32 3.74
CA LEU A 535 -14.99 6.63 3.10
C LEU A 535 -15.67 6.66 1.71
N TYR A 536 -15.54 5.60 0.91
CA TYR A 536 -16.22 5.42 -0.38
C TYR A 536 -17.74 5.59 -0.25
N ARG A 537 -18.31 5.13 0.87
CA ARG A 537 -19.74 5.30 1.18
C ARG A 537 -20.18 6.75 1.44
N ILE A 538 -19.25 7.70 1.48
CA ILE A 538 -19.48 9.13 1.69
C ILE A 538 -19.14 9.89 0.40
N THR A 539 -17.93 9.67 -0.13
CA THR A 539 -17.41 10.31 -1.35
C THR A 539 -16.89 9.22 -2.30
N PRO A 540 -17.76 8.58 -3.10
CA PRO A 540 -17.40 7.43 -3.93
C PRO A 540 -16.54 7.79 -5.14
N ASP A 541 -16.43 9.09 -5.46
CA ASP A 541 -15.66 9.60 -6.58
C ASP A 541 -14.21 9.99 -6.23
N PHE A 542 -13.85 10.00 -4.93
CA PHE A 542 -12.56 10.52 -4.45
C PHE A 542 -11.46 9.46 -4.49
N ILE A 543 -10.18 9.85 -4.45
CA ILE A 543 -9.04 8.91 -4.46
C ILE A 543 -8.91 8.16 -3.12
N LEU A 544 -9.27 8.82 -2.02
CA LEU A 544 -9.33 8.24 -0.68
C LEU A 544 -7.99 7.66 -0.17
N HIS A 545 -6.85 8.31 -0.44
CA HIS A 545 -5.53 7.83 0.01
C HIS A 545 -5.38 7.68 1.55
N ALA A 546 -6.37 8.10 2.35
CA ALA A 546 -6.41 7.75 3.77
C ALA A 546 -6.45 6.23 4.00
N GLY A 547 -7.00 5.48 3.03
CA GLY A 547 -6.95 4.02 2.94
C GLY A 547 -5.80 3.46 2.09
N TYR A 548 -4.88 4.28 1.58
CA TYR A 548 -3.75 3.81 0.76
C TYR A 548 -2.70 3.08 1.62
N LEU A 549 -2.15 3.74 2.64
CA LEU A 549 -1.17 3.11 3.52
C LEU A 549 -1.83 2.20 4.58
N ALA A 550 -1.01 1.49 5.35
CA ALA A 550 -1.51 0.86 6.57
C ALA A 550 -1.86 1.91 7.63
N SER A 551 -2.55 1.47 8.68
CA SER A 551 -3.32 2.29 9.62
C SER A 551 -2.56 3.44 10.30
N LEU A 552 -1.22 3.44 10.33
CA LEU A 552 -0.39 4.48 10.95
C LEU A 552 0.34 5.39 9.92
N GLY A 553 -0.15 5.47 8.68
CA GLY A 553 0.38 6.41 7.67
C GLY A 553 1.76 6.03 7.12
N ILE A 554 2.05 4.73 7.05
CA ILE A 554 3.27 4.13 6.49
C ILE A 554 2.90 2.87 5.71
N ASP A 555 3.63 2.55 4.63
CA ASP A 555 3.42 1.35 3.81
C ASP A 555 3.39 0.06 4.65
N VAL A 556 2.39 -0.79 4.40
CA VAL A 556 2.10 -2.02 5.15
C VAL A 556 3.26 -3.02 5.17
N MET A 557 4.16 -3.01 4.19
CA MET A 557 5.33 -3.89 4.11
C MET A 557 6.53 -3.38 4.92
N THR A 558 6.42 -2.22 5.56
CA THR A 558 7.50 -1.65 6.39
C THR A 558 7.75 -2.52 7.62
N GLY A 559 8.99 -2.98 7.79
CA GLY A 559 9.35 -3.93 8.84
C GLY A 559 8.98 -5.39 8.53
N SER A 560 8.60 -5.73 7.30
CA SER A 560 8.22 -7.11 6.92
C SER A 560 9.29 -8.19 7.13
N ARG A 561 10.55 -7.81 7.42
CA ARG A 561 11.64 -8.72 7.81
C ARG A 561 12.08 -8.58 9.27
N ASP A 562 11.50 -7.66 10.01
CA ASP A 562 11.75 -7.51 11.45
C ASP A 562 11.12 -8.71 12.18
N ASP A 563 11.74 -9.17 13.27
CA ASP A 563 11.14 -10.22 14.11
C ASP A 563 9.83 -9.75 14.80
N HIS A 564 9.73 -8.44 15.04
CA HIS A 564 8.61 -7.79 15.73
C HIS A 564 8.28 -6.41 15.08
N PRO A 565 7.65 -6.38 13.90
CA PRO A 565 7.22 -5.14 13.25
C PRO A 565 6.10 -4.45 14.02
N ILE A 566 5.90 -3.15 13.75
CA ILE A 566 4.76 -2.38 14.29
C ILE A 566 3.44 -2.88 13.67
N TYR A 567 3.45 -3.21 12.37
CA TYR A 567 2.34 -3.82 11.65
C TYR A 567 2.44 -5.36 11.70
N PRO A 568 1.56 -6.08 12.44
CA PRO A 568 1.57 -7.55 12.49
C PRO A 568 1.27 -8.22 11.13
N GLU A 569 0.72 -7.48 10.18
CA GLU A 569 0.43 -7.87 8.80
C GLU A 569 1.64 -7.80 7.86
N ALA A 570 2.63 -6.93 8.11
CA ALA A 570 3.83 -6.76 7.28
C ALA A 570 4.55 -8.08 6.91
N PRO A 571 4.76 -9.05 7.84
CA PRO A 571 5.47 -10.29 7.52
C PRO A 571 4.58 -11.34 6.81
N VAL A 572 3.27 -11.11 6.61
CA VAL A 572 2.34 -12.11 6.04
C VAL A 572 2.83 -12.62 4.69
N ARG A 573 3.20 -11.71 3.77
CA ARG A 573 3.72 -12.10 2.45
C ARG A 573 5.02 -12.91 2.51
N ASN A 574 5.95 -12.53 3.39
CA ASN A 574 7.19 -13.27 3.60
C ASN A 574 6.94 -14.66 4.22
N ARG A 575 5.93 -14.79 5.10
CA ARG A 575 5.47 -16.08 5.62
C ARG A 575 4.81 -16.95 4.54
N LEU A 576 3.99 -16.36 3.67
CA LEU A 576 3.38 -17.07 2.53
C LEU A 576 4.45 -17.52 1.53
N TRP A 577 5.37 -16.63 1.12
CA TRP A 577 6.51 -16.97 0.26
C TRP A 577 7.38 -18.07 0.89
N GLY A 578 7.76 -17.97 2.16
CA GLY A 578 8.55 -19.01 2.84
C GLY A 578 7.82 -20.34 3.05
N ARG A 579 6.48 -20.34 3.06
CA ARG A 579 5.63 -21.55 3.13
C ARG A 579 5.48 -22.25 1.78
N TRP A 580 5.49 -21.48 0.70
CA TRP A 580 5.09 -21.93 -0.64
C TRP A 580 6.19 -21.89 -1.71
N LEU A 581 7.33 -21.24 -1.43
CA LEU A 581 8.51 -21.17 -2.29
C LEU A 581 8.11 -21.02 -3.77
N PRO A 582 7.38 -19.95 -4.13
CA PRO A 582 6.74 -19.84 -5.43
C PRO A 582 7.74 -19.60 -6.56
N ASP A 583 7.41 -20.15 -7.72
CA ASP A 583 8.06 -19.84 -8.98
C ASP A 583 7.71 -18.40 -9.39
N ILE A 584 6.45 -17.99 -9.23
CA ILE A 584 5.99 -16.63 -9.54
C ILE A 584 5.28 -15.98 -8.34
N PHE A 585 5.68 -14.75 -7.99
CA PHE A 585 5.01 -13.93 -6.97
C PHE A 585 4.40 -12.67 -7.56
N LEU A 586 3.09 -12.51 -7.44
CA LEU A 586 2.32 -11.42 -8.05
C LEU A 586 1.75 -10.47 -6.99
N ASN A 587 1.99 -9.19 -7.21
CA ASN A 587 1.56 -8.08 -6.37
C ASN A 587 0.84 -7.03 -7.24
N PRO A 588 -0.41 -7.31 -7.68
CA PRO A 588 -1.21 -6.36 -8.44
C PRO A 588 -1.64 -5.18 -7.55
N HIS A 589 -1.52 -3.99 -8.11
CA HIS A 589 -1.79 -2.69 -7.51
C HIS A 589 -2.61 -1.84 -8.51
N GLY A 590 -2.86 -0.60 -8.13
CA GLY A 590 -3.38 0.44 -8.97
C GLY A 590 -2.98 1.83 -8.51
N TYR A 591 -3.61 2.83 -9.10
CA TYR A 591 -3.21 4.23 -8.91
C TYR A 591 -4.40 5.16 -9.24
N PRO A 592 -4.24 6.50 -9.08
CA PRO A 592 -5.33 7.45 -9.19
C PRO A 592 -6.16 7.26 -10.47
N SER A 593 -7.46 7.01 -10.30
CA SER A 593 -8.37 6.79 -11.43
C SER A 593 -8.72 8.09 -12.18
N HIS A 594 -8.43 9.24 -11.56
CA HIS A 594 -8.46 10.59 -12.09
C HIS A 594 -7.21 11.39 -11.69
N GLN A 595 -7.09 12.65 -12.12
CA GLN A 595 -6.00 13.53 -11.71
C GLN A 595 -5.91 13.72 -10.18
N VAL A 596 -4.70 13.60 -9.61
CA VAL A 596 -4.39 13.97 -8.22
C VAL A 596 -4.19 15.49 -8.14
N VAL A 597 -4.99 16.18 -7.34
CA VAL A 597 -4.84 17.61 -7.09
C VAL A 597 -4.38 17.84 -5.65
N GLN A 598 -3.43 18.75 -5.47
CA GLN A 598 -2.96 19.21 -4.15
C GLN A 598 -2.82 20.73 -4.19
N LEU A 599 -3.85 21.43 -3.69
CA LEU A 599 -4.04 22.88 -3.81
C LEU A 599 -2.93 23.71 -3.13
N PHE A 600 -2.38 23.17 -2.03
CA PHE A 600 -1.33 23.78 -1.22
C PHE A 600 0.04 23.16 -1.49
N SER A 601 0.16 22.30 -2.52
CA SER A 601 1.41 21.64 -2.93
C SER A 601 1.74 21.86 -4.43
N GLU A 602 1.38 23.00 -5.02
CA GLU A 602 1.71 23.38 -6.42
C GLU A 602 1.26 22.36 -7.48
N TYR A 603 0.14 21.65 -7.27
CA TYR A 603 -0.35 20.57 -8.15
C TYR A 603 0.71 19.48 -8.42
N SER A 604 1.67 19.33 -7.52
CA SER A 604 2.91 18.62 -7.83
C SER A 604 2.90 17.12 -7.48
N GLY A 605 1.80 16.65 -6.85
CA GLY A 605 1.43 15.24 -6.72
C GLY A 605 2.33 14.42 -5.79
N LEU A 606 1.76 13.88 -4.71
CA LEU A 606 2.42 12.92 -3.82
C LEU A 606 3.77 13.43 -3.29
N VAL A 607 3.80 14.67 -2.78
CA VAL A 607 5.01 15.21 -2.15
C VAL A 607 5.37 14.39 -0.91
N ARG A 608 6.39 13.55 -1.04
CA ARG A 608 6.95 12.76 0.06
C ARG A 608 8.42 13.11 0.23
N ARG A 609 8.83 13.43 1.47
CA ARG A 609 10.23 13.66 1.87
C ARG A 609 10.93 14.81 1.12
N GLY A 610 10.16 15.77 0.59
CA GLY A 610 10.67 16.86 -0.25
C GLY A 610 11.18 16.41 -1.63
N ARG A 611 10.78 15.23 -2.12
CA ARG A 611 11.12 14.73 -3.45
C ARG A 611 9.88 14.52 -4.28
N VAL A 612 9.82 15.21 -5.41
CA VAL A 612 8.65 15.19 -6.29
C VAL A 612 8.79 14.12 -7.38
N THR A 613 9.29 12.95 -6.99
CA THR A 613 9.60 11.81 -7.89
C THR A 613 8.37 11.03 -8.35
N GLU A 614 7.19 11.37 -7.86
CA GLU A 614 5.92 10.65 -8.06
C GLU A 614 4.96 11.40 -9.03
N ARG A 615 5.40 12.51 -9.68
CA ARG A 615 4.61 13.28 -10.67
C ARG A 615 4.04 12.46 -11.83
N ASN A 616 4.77 11.45 -12.28
CA ASN A 616 4.36 10.55 -13.36
C ASN A 616 3.20 9.61 -12.97
N TRP A 617 2.61 9.80 -11.79
CA TRP A 617 1.40 9.14 -11.29
C TRP A 617 0.23 10.11 -11.09
N GLY A 618 0.42 11.41 -11.33
CA GLY A 618 -0.56 12.46 -11.03
C GLY A 618 -1.81 12.48 -11.92
N PHE A 619 -1.89 11.66 -12.97
CA PHE A 619 -3.07 11.48 -13.82
C PHE A 619 -3.00 10.16 -14.61
N ASN A 620 -4.16 9.76 -15.14
CA ASN A 620 -4.38 8.46 -15.76
C ASN A 620 -3.50 8.22 -17.01
N LYS A 621 -2.81 7.08 -17.02
CA LYS A 621 -1.96 6.55 -18.09
C LYS A 621 -2.30 5.12 -18.50
N GLY A 622 -3.52 4.66 -18.26
CA GLY A 622 -4.01 3.32 -18.59
C GLY A 622 -3.51 2.23 -17.64
N TRP A 623 -3.80 0.97 -17.96
CA TRP A 623 -3.16 -0.17 -17.32
C TRP A 623 -1.70 -0.25 -17.79
N PHE A 624 -0.77 -0.45 -16.86
CA PHE A 624 0.65 -0.53 -17.19
C PHE A 624 1.46 -1.35 -16.17
N MET A 625 2.74 -1.57 -16.47
CA MET A 625 3.70 -2.16 -15.54
C MET A 625 4.77 -1.13 -15.14
N PRO A 626 4.87 -0.71 -13.86
CA PRO A 626 5.82 0.29 -13.37
C PRO A 626 7.23 -0.26 -13.17
N GLY A 627 7.41 -1.57 -13.36
CA GLY A 627 8.69 -2.23 -13.25
C GLY A 627 8.64 -3.67 -13.74
N PHE A 628 9.37 -3.96 -14.81
CA PHE A 628 9.60 -5.32 -15.31
C PHE A 628 11.04 -5.75 -15.00
N GLY A 629 11.28 -6.19 -13.76
CA GLY A 629 12.59 -6.71 -13.36
C GLY A 629 12.91 -8.05 -14.04
N TYR A 630 14.16 -8.22 -14.48
CA TYR A 630 14.67 -9.51 -14.97
C TYR A 630 16.08 -9.79 -14.40
N VAL A 631 16.48 -11.07 -14.39
CA VAL A 631 17.81 -11.52 -13.96
C VAL A 631 18.65 -11.79 -15.21
N ASP A 632 19.88 -11.30 -15.24
CA ASP A 632 20.82 -11.40 -16.36
C ASP A 632 22.20 -11.75 -15.77
N SER A 633 22.36 -13.03 -15.41
CA SER A 633 23.46 -13.52 -14.58
C SER A 633 23.89 -14.93 -14.99
N PRO A 634 25.21 -15.24 -15.10
CA PRO A 634 25.70 -16.57 -15.40
C PRO A 634 25.36 -17.65 -14.35
N GLU A 635 24.98 -17.27 -13.13
CA GLU A 635 24.45 -18.21 -12.11
C GLU A 635 23.00 -18.64 -12.44
N TYR A 636 22.29 -17.83 -13.23
CA TYR A 636 20.86 -17.92 -13.51
C TYR A 636 20.58 -17.86 -15.03
N PRO A 637 21.27 -18.66 -15.88
CA PRO A 637 21.36 -18.40 -17.32
C PRO A 637 20.00 -18.34 -18.03
N ARG A 638 19.04 -19.19 -17.64
CA ARG A 638 17.69 -19.27 -18.23
C ARG A 638 16.68 -18.22 -17.74
N HIS A 639 17.00 -17.46 -16.69
CA HIS A 639 16.03 -16.53 -16.08
C HIS A 639 15.70 -15.32 -16.97
N ARG A 640 16.64 -14.87 -17.80
CA ARG A 640 16.41 -13.75 -18.71
C ARG A 640 15.35 -14.08 -19.75
N ASP A 641 15.50 -15.24 -20.40
CA ASP A 641 14.65 -15.65 -21.50
C ASP A 641 13.26 -16.02 -20.98
N ALA A 642 13.18 -16.74 -19.84
CA ALA A 642 11.93 -16.95 -19.12
C ALA A 642 11.20 -15.65 -18.74
N ALA A 643 11.93 -14.60 -18.31
CA ALA A 643 11.32 -13.32 -18.02
C ALA A 643 10.80 -12.61 -19.29
N PHE A 644 11.49 -12.70 -20.42
CA PHE A 644 11.01 -12.11 -21.67
C PHE A 644 9.85 -12.92 -22.28
N GLU A 645 9.82 -14.24 -22.13
CA GLU A 645 8.66 -15.05 -22.45
C GLU A 645 7.44 -14.65 -21.60
N ILE A 646 7.59 -14.53 -20.28
CA ILE A 646 6.54 -14.03 -19.37
C ILE A 646 5.99 -12.68 -19.84
N ARG A 647 6.86 -11.75 -20.25
CA ARG A 647 6.45 -10.45 -20.81
C ARG A 647 5.59 -10.62 -22.06
N ASP A 648 5.94 -11.55 -22.94
CA ASP A 648 5.23 -11.79 -24.20
C ASP A 648 3.90 -12.54 -24.00
N TYR A 649 3.75 -13.32 -22.92
CA TYR A 649 2.45 -13.80 -22.44
C TYR A 649 1.59 -12.62 -21.92
N ILE A 650 2.18 -11.71 -21.14
CA ILE A 650 1.49 -10.54 -20.60
C ILE A 650 0.99 -9.61 -21.71
N THR A 651 1.84 -9.21 -22.66
CA THR A 651 1.43 -8.29 -23.74
C THR A 651 0.33 -8.91 -24.59
N ARG A 652 0.44 -10.22 -24.91
CA ARG A 652 -0.61 -10.98 -25.60
C ARG A 652 -1.92 -11.02 -24.81
N GLY A 653 -1.87 -11.32 -23.51
CA GLY A 653 -3.05 -11.40 -22.65
C GLY A 653 -3.79 -10.06 -22.53
N ILE A 654 -3.06 -8.96 -22.35
CA ILE A 654 -3.61 -7.60 -22.26
C ILE A 654 -4.19 -7.15 -23.61
N ASN A 655 -3.45 -7.31 -24.71
CA ASN A 655 -3.91 -6.91 -26.05
C ASN A 655 -5.07 -7.78 -26.57
N SER A 656 -5.27 -8.98 -26.02
CA SER A 656 -6.40 -9.85 -26.40
C SER A 656 -7.77 -9.30 -25.98
N ASN A 657 -7.81 -8.32 -25.08
CA ASN A 657 -9.02 -7.73 -24.52
C ASN A 657 -9.29 -6.35 -25.17
N PRO A 658 -10.30 -6.22 -26.07
CA PRO A 658 -10.53 -4.99 -26.83
C PRO A 658 -10.83 -3.78 -25.94
N ASP A 659 -11.69 -3.95 -24.92
CA ASP A 659 -12.07 -2.88 -23.99
C ASP A 659 -10.83 -2.27 -23.30
N VAL A 660 -9.92 -3.15 -22.84
CA VAL A 660 -8.68 -2.77 -22.15
C VAL A 660 -7.69 -2.11 -23.11
N PHE A 661 -7.58 -2.63 -24.35
CA PHE A 661 -6.74 -2.04 -25.37
C PHE A 661 -7.20 -0.61 -25.72
N GLU A 662 -8.50 -0.40 -25.94
CA GLU A 662 -9.08 0.92 -26.26
C GLU A 662 -8.92 1.92 -25.10
N MET A 663 -9.14 1.48 -23.86
CA MET A 663 -8.85 2.29 -22.66
C MET A 663 -7.37 2.72 -22.61
N ASN A 664 -6.46 1.76 -22.81
CA ASN A 664 -5.02 2.01 -22.79
C ASN A 664 -4.61 3.03 -23.86
N GLN A 665 -5.05 2.86 -25.12
CA GLN A 665 -4.70 3.80 -26.18
C GLN A 665 -5.22 5.22 -25.93
N ARG A 666 -6.45 5.39 -25.41
CA ARG A 666 -6.99 6.70 -25.02
C ARG A 666 -6.13 7.34 -23.92
N ASN A 667 -5.81 6.60 -22.87
CA ASN A 667 -5.09 7.14 -21.72
C ASN A 667 -3.62 7.42 -22.05
N TYR A 668 -2.96 6.58 -22.88
CA TYR A 668 -1.63 6.88 -23.41
C TYR A 668 -1.62 8.14 -24.29
N ALA A 669 -2.70 8.40 -25.05
CA ALA A 669 -2.85 9.63 -25.82
C ALA A 669 -3.03 10.86 -24.91
N ARG A 670 -3.89 10.78 -23.89
CA ARG A 670 -4.08 11.86 -22.89
C ARG A 670 -2.78 12.16 -22.14
N TYR A 671 -2.11 11.12 -21.64
CA TYR A 671 -0.85 11.24 -20.89
C TYR A 671 0.29 11.84 -21.73
N ARG A 672 0.27 11.62 -23.06
CA ARG A 672 1.17 12.31 -23.99
C ARG A 672 0.87 13.81 -24.04
N ARG A 673 -0.37 14.20 -24.34
CA ARG A 673 -0.81 15.60 -24.50
C ARG A 673 -0.66 16.44 -23.23
N TYR A 674 -0.73 15.84 -22.04
CA TYR A 674 -0.61 16.55 -20.76
C TYR A 674 0.74 16.35 -20.03
N GLY A 675 1.66 15.58 -20.60
CA GLY A 675 2.91 15.23 -19.95
C GLY A 675 4.06 15.04 -20.94
N ALA A 676 4.06 13.91 -21.66
CA ALA A 676 5.24 13.46 -22.39
C ALA A 676 5.71 14.41 -23.52
N ASP A 677 4.81 15.21 -24.10
CA ASP A 677 5.16 16.18 -25.13
C ASP A 677 5.85 17.45 -24.57
N TYR A 678 5.75 17.73 -23.26
CA TYR A 678 6.23 18.97 -22.62
C TYR A 678 7.26 18.77 -21.51
N ASP A 679 7.22 17.63 -20.80
CA ASP A 679 8.19 17.25 -19.77
C ASP A 679 8.56 15.74 -19.88
N PRO A 680 9.30 15.34 -20.94
CA PRO A 680 9.66 13.94 -21.20
C PRO A 680 10.68 13.36 -20.20
N ASP A 681 11.32 14.21 -19.40
CA ASP A 681 12.20 13.74 -18.32
C ASP A 681 11.39 13.08 -17.21
N VAL A 682 10.18 13.58 -16.93
CA VAL A 682 9.23 13.03 -15.96
C VAL A 682 8.23 12.06 -16.60
N PHE A 683 7.54 12.49 -17.67
CA PHE A 683 6.42 11.76 -18.25
C PHE A 683 6.88 10.92 -19.44
N ARG A 684 7.03 9.60 -19.22
CA ARG A 684 7.55 8.67 -20.23
C ARG A 684 6.52 7.61 -20.62
N LEU A 685 6.63 7.13 -21.87
CA LEU A 685 5.77 6.11 -22.45
C LEU A 685 6.59 4.97 -23.09
N PRO A 686 7.37 4.18 -22.33
CA PRO A 686 8.07 3.00 -22.85
C PRO A 686 7.08 1.90 -23.27
N MET A 687 6.84 1.80 -24.59
CA MET A 687 5.92 0.82 -25.16
C MET A 687 6.64 -0.49 -25.51
N THR A 688 6.05 -1.62 -25.10
CA THR A 688 6.35 -2.97 -25.59
C THR A 688 5.05 -3.55 -26.13
N ASP A 689 5.02 -3.92 -27.42
CA ASP A 689 3.82 -4.47 -28.10
C ASP A 689 2.53 -3.68 -27.82
N SER A 690 2.58 -2.35 -27.92
CA SER A 690 1.46 -1.42 -27.63
C SER A 690 0.99 -1.37 -26.16
N VAL A 691 1.72 -1.99 -25.22
CA VAL A 691 1.49 -1.94 -23.77
C VAL A 691 2.61 -1.13 -23.10
N LEU A 692 2.25 -0.27 -22.14
CA LEU A 692 3.20 0.51 -21.34
C LEU A 692 3.90 -0.40 -20.31
N ILE A 693 5.19 -0.65 -20.49
CA ILE A 693 6.01 -1.51 -19.60
C ILE A 693 7.35 -0.82 -19.31
N GLU A 694 7.53 -0.39 -18.06
CA GLU A 694 8.78 0.21 -17.60
C GLU A 694 9.83 -0.88 -17.31
N MET A 695 10.82 -1.03 -18.20
CA MET A 695 11.92 -2.01 -18.06
C MET A 695 13.20 -1.33 -17.53
N PRO A 696 14.00 -2.00 -16.69
CA PRO A 696 15.34 -1.51 -16.34
C PRO A 696 16.28 -1.64 -17.54
N LEU A 697 17.25 -0.72 -17.66
CA LEU A 697 18.23 -0.72 -18.75
C LEU A 697 19.20 -1.92 -18.74
N ARG A 698 19.24 -2.68 -17.64
CA ARG A 698 20.05 -3.90 -17.45
C ARG A 698 19.34 -4.83 -16.47
N GLY A 699 19.53 -6.13 -16.64
CA GLY A 699 19.08 -7.12 -15.67
C GLY A 699 19.90 -7.08 -14.37
N SER A 700 19.34 -7.71 -13.33
CA SER A 700 20.00 -7.86 -12.03
C SER A 700 20.87 -9.12 -11.98
N SER A 701 21.76 -9.21 -10.98
CA SER A 701 22.58 -10.40 -10.71
C SER A 701 21.79 -11.60 -10.14
N GLY A 702 20.52 -11.41 -9.77
CA GLY A 702 19.72 -12.36 -8.97
C GLY A 702 19.68 -12.02 -7.47
N GLU A 703 20.50 -11.07 -7.00
CA GLU A 703 20.46 -10.59 -5.61
C GLU A 703 19.28 -9.62 -5.40
N SER A 704 18.12 -10.15 -5.01
CA SER A 704 16.94 -9.33 -4.75
C SER A 704 17.04 -8.54 -3.43
N ARG A 705 17.06 -7.20 -3.53
CA ARG A 705 16.84 -6.33 -2.35
C ARG A 705 15.47 -6.53 -1.72
N PHE A 706 14.46 -6.91 -2.51
CA PHE A 706 13.08 -7.11 -2.06
C PHE A 706 12.82 -8.50 -1.48
N GLY A 707 13.72 -9.47 -1.70
CA GLY A 707 13.86 -10.66 -0.84
C GLY A 707 13.31 -11.95 -1.42
N PHE A 708 12.91 -11.96 -2.69
CA PHE A 708 12.65 -13.20 -3.41
C PHE A 708 13.96 -13.76 -3.96
N ASP A 709 14.25 -15.00 -3.59
CA ASP A 709 15.47 -15.73 -3.96
C ASP A 709 15.35 -16.24 -5.40
N SER A 710 16.24 -15.82 -6.30
CA SER A 710 16.24 -16.25 -7.72
C SER A 710 16.55 -17.74 -7.92
N ARG A 711 16.91 -18.49 -6.87
CA ARG A 711 16.97 -19.97 -6.93
C ARG A 711 15.58 -20.62 -6.80
N ILE A 712 14.56 -19.82 -6.48
CA ILE A 712 13.22 -20.25 -6.10
C ILE A 712 12.18 -19.55 -6.96
N THR A 713 12.21 -18.22 -7.02
CA THR A 713 11.25 -17.38 -7.73
C THR A 713 11.87 -16.89 -9.03
N ILE A 714 11.37 -17.40 -10.15
CA ILE A 714 11.85 -17.09 -11.50
C ILE A 714 11.49 -15.66 -11.92
N TRP A 715 10.34 -15.16 -11.46
CA TRP A 715 9.87 -13.82 -11.73
C TRP A 715 8.91 -13.33 -10.64
N SER A 716 8.89 -12.01 -10.40
CA SER A 716 7.92 -11.38 -9.52
C SER A 716 7.46 -10.06 -10.12
N GLY A 717 6.15 -9.83 -10.12
CA GLY A 717 5.53 -8.77 -10.89
C GLY A 717 4.58 -7.88 -10.10
N THR A 718 4.54 -6.62 -10.53
CA THR A 718 3.52 -5.63 -10.17
C THR A 718 2.92 -5.04 -11.45
N THR A 719 1.64 -4.69 -11.36
CA THR A 719 0.84 -4.02 -12.38
C THR A 719 0.08 -2.91 -11.73
N GLU A 720 -0.31 -1.94 -12.53
CA GLU A 720 -0.98 -0.73 -12.07
C GLU A 720 -2.17 -0.47 -12.98
N ALA A 721 -3.37 -0.48 -12.40
CA ALA A 721 -4.60 -0.07 -13.07
C ALA A 721 -5.07 1.29 -12.50
N PRO A 722 -5.71 2.17 -13.29
CA PRO A 722 -6.27 3.43 -12.81
C PRO A 722 -7.54 3.16 -11.98
N ASP A 723 -7.38 2.57 -10.80
CA ASP A 723 -8.43 1.87 -10.08
C ASP A 723 -8.73 2.41 -8.69
N GLU A 724 -8.03 3.45 -8.22
CA GLU A 724 -8.30 3.98 -6.88
C GLU A 724 -9.75 4.46 -6.80
N THR A 725 -10.49 3.82 -5.89
CA THR A 725 -11.95 3.95 -5.69
C THR A 725 -12.81 3.57 -6.92
N ALA A 726 -12.33 2.75 -7.84
CA ALA A 726 -13.11 2.25 -8.97
C ALA A 726 -14.41 1.54 -8.56
N TYR A 727 -15.50 1.77 -9.31
CA TYR A 727 -16.78 1.11 -9.13
C TYR A 727 -17.54 0.97 -10.46
N GLY A 728 -18.61 0.16 -10.46
CA GLY A 728 -19.51 -0.06 -11.59
C GLY A 728 -18.78 -0.44 -12.90
N PRO A 729 -19.17 0.14 -14.05
CA PRO A 729 -18.55 -0.14 -15.35
C PRO A 729 -17.03 0.11 -15.39
N TRP A 730 -16.52 1.06 -14.61
CA TRP A 730 -15.08 1.33 -14.56
C TRP A 730 -14.33 0.22 -13.81
N MET A 731 -14.85 -0.24 -12.66
CA MET A 731 -14.32 -1.41 -11.95
C MET A 731 -14.29 -2.66 -12.85
N GLU A 732 -15.34 -2.91 -13.64
CA GLU A 732 -15.33 -4.02 -14.61
C GLU A 732 -14.18 -3.87 -15.63
N LEU A 733 -13.95 -2.67 -16.16
CA LEU A 733 -12.92 -2.40 -17.15
C LEU A 733 -11.49 -2.60 -16.60
N VAL A 734 -11.20 -2.07 -15.41
CA VAL A 734 -9.86 -2.24 -14.79
C VAL A 734 -9.66 -3.67 -14.25
N ALA A 735 -10.69 -4.31 -13.71
CA ALA A 735 -10.62 -5.69 -13.25
C ALA A 735 -10.47 -6.69 -14.42
N LYS A 736 -11.01 -6.38 -15.61
CA LYS A 736 -10.73 -7.12 -16.86
C LYS A 736 -9.22 -7.11 -17.18
N ALA A 737 -8.55 -5.96 -17.08
CA ALA A 737 -7.11 -5.85 -17.34
C ALA A 737 -6.28 -6.69 -16.35
N GLY A 738 -6.55 -6.56 -15.05
CA GLY A 738 -5.90 -7.38 -14.03
C GLY A 738 -6.22 -8.88 -14.13
N LEU A 739 -7.39 -9.26 -14.63
CA LEU A 739 -7.75 -10.66 -14.90
C LEU A 739 -6.97 -11.23 -16.09
N SER A 740 -6.87 -10.48 -17.20
CA SER A 740 -6.01 -10.83 -18.34
C SER A 740 -4.56 -11.06 -17.91
N TRP A 741 -4.03 -10.21 -17.03
CA TRP A 741 -2.70 -10.41 -16.45
C TRP A 741 -2.62 -11.67 -15.60
N ASN A 742 -3.55 -11.86 -14.65
CA ASN A 742 -3.57 -13.03 -13.78
C ASN A 742 -3.58 -14.35 -14.57
N GLN A 743 -4.37 -14.41 -15.65
CA GLN A 743 -4.47 -15.55 -16.54
C GLN A 743 -3.18 -15.77 -17.34
N ALA A 744 -2.59 -14.73 -17.95
CA ALA A 744 -1.34 -14.84 -18.71
C ALA A 744 -0.19 -15.45 -17.88
N LEU A 745 -0.08 -15.11 -16.60
CA LEU A 745 0.94 -15.67 -15.71
C LEU A 745 0.64 -17.10 -15.26
N LEU A 746 -0.63 -17.49 -15.18
CA LEU A 746 -1.00 -18.89 -14.94
C LEU A 746 -0.75 -19.74 -16.19
N ASP A 747 -1.07 -19.21 -17.37
CA ASP A 747 -0.93 -19.87 -18.66
C ASP A 747 0.55 -20.20 -18.93
N TYR A 748 1.45 -19.24 -18.71
CA TYR A 748 2.90 -19.47 -18.75
C TYR A 748 3.35 -20.65 -17.85
N LEU A 749 2.85 -20.75 -16.61
CA LEU A 749 3.20 -21.85 -15.70
C LEU A 749 2.50 -23.18 -16.02
N TYR A 750 1.38 -23.13 -16.72
CA TYR A 750 0.62 -24.32 -17.13
C TYR A 750 1.16 -24.91 -18.43
N GLU A 751 1.61 -24.07 -19.36
CA GLU A 751 2.16 -24.47 -20.67
C GLU A 751 3.65 -24.82 -20.59
N GLY A 752 4.36 -24.45 -19.52
CA GLY A 752 5.78 -24.75 -19.30
C GLY A 752 6.11 -26.21 -18.93
N GLU A 753 7.27 -26.70 -19.37
CA GLU A 753 7.66 -28.11 -19.24
C GLU A 753 8.36 -28.42 -17.90
N HIS A 754 7.56 -28.59 -16.85
CA HIS A 754 8.01 -28.68 -15.47
C HIS A 754 8.56 -30.06 -15.02
N GLU A 755 9.54 -30.63 -15.73
CA GLU A 755 10.04 -31.99 -15.46
C GLU A 755 10.73 -32.15 -14.08
N VAL A 756 10.37 -33.21 -13.33
CA VAL A 756 10.97 -33.53 -12.02
C VAL A 756 12.08 -34.57 -12.16
N LYS A 757 13.31 -34.10 -12.31
CA LYS A 757 14.51 -34.93 -12.35
C LYS A 757 14.69 -35.72 -11.05
N ARG A 758 15.04 -37.01 -11.16
CA ARG A 758 15.21 -37.95 -10.03
C ARG A 758 16.62 -38.53 -10.02
N SER A 759 17.27 -38.49 -8.87
CA SER A 759 18.59 -39.09 -8.65
C SER A 759 18.67 -39.80 -7.30
N GLY A 760 19.66 -40.67 -7.13
CA GLY A 760 19.87 -41.39 -5.87
C GLY A 760 21.27 -41.95 -5.73
N SER A 761 21.67 -42.23 -4.50
CA SER A 761 22.98 -42.80 -4.17
C SER A 761 22.89 -43.74 -2.98
N PHE A 762 23.82 -44.70 -2.92
CA PHE A 762 23.98 -45.61 -1.79
C PHE A 762 25.05 -45.07 -0.84
N PHE A 763 24.81 -45.19 0.46
CA PHE A 763 25.82 -44.97 1.50
C PHE A 763 25.72 -46.08 2.56
N PHE A 764 26.71 -46.18 3.46
CA PHE A 764 26.74 -47.26 4.44
C PHE A 764 25.50 -47.21 5.36
N GLY A 765 24.61 -48.18 5.21
CA GLY A 765 23.37 -48.30 5.98
C GLY A 765 22.14 -47.59 5.39
N GLY A 766 22.20 -47.00 4.18
CA GLY A 766 21.05 -46.28 3.63
C GLY A 766 21.09 -45.96 2.13
N VAL A 767 19.97 -45.45 1.64
CA VAL A 767 19.78 -44.92 0.29
C VAL A 767 19.37 -43.46 0.40
N SER A 768 20.00 -42.59 -0.38
CA SER A 768 19.54 -41.23 -0.61
C SER A 768 18.74 -41.17 -1.91
N LEU A 769 17.59 -40.50 -1.89
CA LEU A 769 16.78 -40.19 -3.05
C LEU A 769 16.56 -38.67 -3.10
N ARG A 770 16.88 -38.05 -4.23
CA ARG A 770 16.68 -36.62 -4.47
C ARG A 770 15.76 -36.44 -5.68
N MET A 771 14.74 -35.60 -5.51
CA MET A 771 13.87 -35.12 -6.58
C MET A 771 14.10 -33.62 -6.70
N ASN A 772 14.20 -33.12 -7.93
CA ASN A 772 14.50 -31.72 -8.20
C ASN A 772 13.78 -31.29 -9.48
N ARG A 773 12.94 -30.26 -9.41
CA ARG A 773 12.47 -29.57 -10.62
C ARG A 773 13.37 -28.37 -10.88
N PRO A 774 13.92 -28.19 -12.10
CA PRO A 774 14.57 -26.95 -12.50
C PRO A 774 13.64 -25.74 -12.34
N ARG A 775 14.22 -24.55 -12.12
CA ARG A 775 13.51 -23.27 -12.11
C ARG A 775 14.38 -22.21 -12.81
N PRO A 776 13.98 -21.67 -13.98
CA PRO A 776 12.85 -22.08 -14.85
C PRO A 776 12.93 -23.55 -15.34
N PRO A 777 11.97 -24.04 -16.14
CA PRO A 777 12.13 -25.25 -16.96
C PRO A 777 13.46 -25.29 -17.73
N GLU A 778 13.95 -26.49 -18.02
CA GLU A 778 15.07 -26.71 -18.94
C GLU A 778 14.50 -26.95 -20.34
N ASP A 779 15.22 -26.50 -21.37
CA ASP A 779 14.85 -26.76 -22.75
C ASP A 779 15.18 -28.22 -23.12
N ASP A 780 14.43 -28.80 -24.07
CA ASP A 780 14.55 -30.17 -24.57
C ASP A 780 15.96 -30.55 -25.13
N GLU A 781 16.89 -29.58 -25.25
CA GLU A 781 18.25 -29.75 -25.78
C GLU A 781 19.39 -29.71 -24.71
N GLU A 782 19.11 -29.58 -23.40
CA GLU A 782 20.10 -29.64 -22.28
C GLU A 782 20.09 -30.96 -21.44
#